data_AF-A0A350PH95-F1
#
_entry.id   AF-A0A350PH95-F1
#
_cell.length_a   1.000
_cell.length_b   1.000
_cell.length_c   1.000
_cell.angle_alpha   90.00
_cell.angle_beta   90.00
_cell.angle_gamma   90.00
#
_symmetry.space_group_name_H-M   'P 1'
#
loop_
_entity.id
_entity.type
_entity.pdbx_description
1 polymer ?
#
loop_
_entity_poly.entity_id
_entity_poly.type
_entity_poly.pdbx_seq_one_letter_code
_entity_poly.pdbx_strand_id
1 'polypeptide(L)'
;AKYQQSAKSNPELYLWAAKSYTAIKDWEKAISMYESYRDNYSKANKADVNAIINLLKAPEQELFIENLGPSINTDKGEYLARISADGNRLYFNSSDQPTGLGGEDVWYSTKNNNGTWSKPNNMGSVINTETHEGILSLSSDGNTAVVFGNYEGKFGGGDFFYSAKVGDKWTTPCNMGGDVNSKNWDSMANLSPDGKTLIFVGYKDRKTSEEADYKTDIFITHLENGRWTTPKPISSVINTPESEVWPYLTSDGRTLYFSTNGLPGLGGYDLFVTRRIGDGWDNWTTPVNLGKSINTVLDDRDLTVPASGTVAYFNRETTGEGDGFGGQDIFRMILPPEMRPDPVVTIYGNITNQDDSLIAATLFWSDFDTGEQLGYSTSNAQTGDYLITLPFGRRYLITANQRGYLFQSEMLDLKTIVEDSTAFSEKLGSELFRMKNALARIQDSKDEYDILLASGSSDLENQFDELSDLNKQMSKAQADLNDAVRRARISWLEDNSGYQEVRKDISLTEANEGARIVLENIYFDTGSANLTDESQQELDRLYDIMSKSTLVIEIGGYTDNIGSDESNMELSQARAESVVNYVIEKGIAGNRISAQGYGENDPRATNETAEGRQENRRVEVKVLSSGNQEGTGGLLAEQAQEEATSENLYELYRQAALAGGIPKGAVCYETANNNIITTAVSRDDNRRERRNIVTSSSSTAADNAFTGSSLGFITHSGKGAHGYPEVSGAGVAFFNGDENGERNFWGYFLGGAIGGGIEWNKYKDLSELTSLPLSFDYGLSAYLVFNKEENTIDTGGGNTATQTIYRSGIGVPLMARVRYNLVVSDIKISPYASYNYNLFSLLDIEPNTETDGNGNITTGMAEAQNWLELGARARFKFITGGLSLQNSDAGTGIMLRAGLAF
;
A
#
# COMPACT_ATOMS: atom_id res chain seq x y z
N ALA A 1 24.56 53.58 10.83
CA ALA A 1 24.05 54.96 10.65
C ALA A 1 23.25 55.14 9.35
N LYS A 2 23.87 55.23 8.16
CA LYS A 2 23.13 55.42 6.89
C LYS A 2 22.07 54.33 6.64
N TYR A 3 22.43 53.07 6.86
CA TYR A 3 21.50 51.93 6.75
C TYR A 3 20.28 52.06 7.67
N GLN A 4 20.50 52.34 8.96
CA GLN A 4 19.43 52.54 9.95
C GLN A 4 18.53 53.74 9.60
N GLN A 5 19.08 54.76 8.93
CA GLN A 5 18.29 55.90 8.45
C GLN A 5 17.39 55.49 7.27
N SER A 6 17.91 54.71 6.32
CA SER A 6 17.13 54.16 5.20
C SER A 6 16.07 53.16 5.67
N ALA A 7 16.37 52.35 6.69
CA ALA A 7 15.44 51.35 7.24
C ALA A 7 14.21 51.97 7.90
N LYS A 8 14.30 53.20 8.42
CA LYS A 8 13.14 53.95 8.93
C LYS A 8 12.12 54.27 7.83
N SER A 9 12.59 54.51 6.61
CA SER A 9 11.73 54.77 5.44
C SER A 9 11.38 53.51 4.64
N ASN A 10 12.13 52.41 4.83
CA ASN A 10 11.88 51.11 4.23
C ASN A 10 12.13 49.99 5.25
N PRO A 11 11.11 49.66 6.07
CA PRO A 11 11.25 48.67 7.15
C PRO A 11 11.64 47.26 6.70
N GLU A 12 11.44 46.89 5.42
CA GLU A 12 11.89 45.59 4.88
C GLU A 12 13.41 45.43 4.95
N LEU A 13 14.17 46.55 4.94
CA LEU A 13 15.61 46.50 5.15
C LEU A 13 15.96 45.79 6.46
N TYR A 14 15.18 45.94 7.54
CA TYR A 14 15.45 45.20 8.77
C TYR A 14 15.43 43.68 8.57
N LEU A 15 14.54 43.15 7.72
CA LEU A 15 14.49 41.72 7.39
C LEU A 15 15.74 41.28 6.62
N TRP A 16 16.18 42.06 5.63
CA TRP A 16 17.42 41.77 4.90
C TRP A 16 18.64 41.77 5.83
N ALA A 17 18.73 42.75 6.73
CA ALA A 17 19.78 42.79 7.75
C ALA A 17 19.75 41.55 8.65
N ALA A 18 18.55 41.16 9.10
CA ALA A 18 18.36 40.01 9.95
C ALA A 18 18.82 38.72 9.27
N LYS A 19 18.45 38.50 8.00
CA LYS A 19 18.92 37.38 7.19
C LYS A 19 20.43 37.40 6.99
N SER A 20 21.04 38.55 6.69
CA SER A 20 22.50 38.66 6.56
C SER A 20 23.24 38.33 7.86
N TYR A 21 22.75 38.80 9.01
CA TYR A 21 23.34 38.44 10.30
C TYR A 21 23.12 36.97 10.66
N THR A 22 21.98 36.39 10.27
CA THR A 22 21.71 34.95 10.40
C THR A 22 22.72 34.14 9.58
N ALA A 23 23.01 34.56 8.34
CA ALA A 23 23.94 33.87 7.44
C ALA A 23 25.36 33.76 8.02
N ILE A 24 25.84 34.83 8.69
CA ILE A 24 27.15 34.85 9.35
C ILE A 24 27.10 34.39 10.82
N LYS A 25 25.97 33.83 11.26
CA LYS A 25 25.73 33.32 12.61
C LYS A 25 25.90 34.35 13.75
N ASP A 26 25.68 35.64 13.45
CA ASP A 26 25.62 36.71 14.46
C ASP A 26 24.20 36.80 15.04
N TRP A 27 23.88 35.85 15.91
CA TRP A 27 22.52 35.62 16.44
C TRP A 27 21.97 36.84 17.18
N GLU A 28 22.78 37.53 17.99
CA GLU A 28 22.34 38.70 18.74
C GLU A 28 21.89 39.83 17.82
N LYS A 29 22.70 40.14 16.78
CA LYS A 29 22.31 41.17 15.81
C LYS A 29 21.15 40.72 14.94
N ALA A 30 21.10 39.45 14.54
CA ALA A 30 19.98 38.90 13.78
C ALA A 30 18.67 39.07 14.53
N ILE A 31 18.62 38.68 15.81
CA ILE A 31 17.45 38.83 16.69
C ILE A 31 17.05 40.31 16.79
N SER A 32 18.02 41.20 17.05
CA SER A 32 17.74 42.64 17.14
C SER A 32 17.12 43.21 15.86
N MET A 33 17.55 42.72 14.69
CA MET A 33 17.01 43.15 13.40
C MET A 33 15.63 42.54 13.14
N TYR A 34 15.38 41.28 13.52
CA TYR A 34 14.03 40.68 13.46
C TYR A 34 13.05 41.41 14.38
N GLU A 35 13.45 41.78 15.59
CA GLU A 35 12.64 42.60 16.49
C GLU A 35 12.33 43.98 15.88
N SER A 36 13.33 44.61 15.26
CA SER A 36 13.15 45.87 14.55
C SER A 36 12.18 45.74 13.37
N TYR A 37 12.26 44.65 12.60
CA TYR A 37 11.31 44.36 11.52
C TYR A 37 9.89 44.18 12.05
N ARG A 38 9.70 43.34 13.07
CA ARG A 38 8.41 43.08 13.73
C ARG A 38 7.74 44.36 14.25
N ASP A 39 8.53 45.25 14.84
CA ASP A 39 8.02 46.41 15.56
C ASP A 39 7.82 47.63 14.64
N ASN A 40 8.57 47.73 13.53
CA ASN A 40 8.53 48.88 12.62
C ASN A 40 7.83 48.61 11.28
N TYR A 41 7.52 47.35 10.94
CA TYR A 41 6.76 47.03 9.73
C TYR A 41 5.33 46.56 10.06
N SER A 42 4.34 47.39 9.74
CA SER A 42 2.93 47.11 10.07
C SER A 42 2.36 45.88 9.35
N LYS A 43 2.95 45.47 8.22
CA LYS A 43 2.56 44.27 7.46
C LYS A 43 3.30 43.00 7.89
N ALA A 44 4.26 43.09 8.81
CA ALA A 44 4.96 41.89 9.29
C ALA A 44 3.99 40.95 10.00
N ASN A 45 4.06 39.65 9.68
CA ASN A 45 3.42 38.63 10.50
C ASN A 45 4.18 38.48 11.81
N LYS A 46 3.65 39.09 12.88
CA LYS A 46 4.32 39.11 14.19
C LYS A 46 4.48 37.73 14.81
N ALA A 47 3.57 36.79 14.52
CA ALA A 47 3.65 35.43 15.04
C ALA A 47 4.86 34.70 14.43
N ASP A 48 5.00 34.75 13.10
CA ASP A 48 6.10 34.11 12.38
C ASP A 48 7.45 34.70 12.79
N VAL A 49 7.54 36.04 12.86
CA VAL A 49 8.78 36.70 13.29
C VAL A 49 9.15 36.32 14.73
N ASN A 50 8.18 36.19 15.62
CA ASN A 50 8.44 35.70 16.99
C ASN A 50 8.90 34.25 17.01
N ALA A 51 8.35 33.39 16.16
CA ALA A 51 8.80 32.00 16.02
C ALA A 51 10.26 31.92 15.53
N ILE A 52 10.64 32.73 14.54
CA ILE A 52 12.04 32.85 14.06
C ILE A 52 12.96 33.37 15.18
N ILE A 53 12.54 34.40 15.93
CA ILE A 53 13.31 34.89 17.08
C ILE A 53 13.52 33.79 18.12
N ASN A 54 12.50 32.99 18.41
CA ASN A 54 12.61 31.86 19.35
C ASN A 54 13.56 30.77 18.82
N LEU A 55 13.50 30.48 17.51
CA LEU A 55 14.44 29.57 16.85
C LEU A 55 15.89 30.05 16.99
N LEU A 56 16.14 31.34 16.80
CA LEU A 56 17.48 31.93 16.95
C LEU A 56 17.97 31.94 18.42
N LYS A 57 17.05 32.10 19.37
CA LYS A 57 17.33 32.06 20.82
C LYS A 57 17.58 30.65 21.35
N ALA A 58 17.16 29.61 20.63
CA ALA A 58 17.41 28.24 21.04
C ALA A 58 18.92 27.98 21.21
N PRO A 59 19.34 27.14 22.16
CA PRO A 59 20.75 26.74 22.30
C PRO A 59 21.28 26.19 20.97
N GLU A 60 22.52 26.55 20.63
CA GLU A 60 23.19 25.94 19.48
C GLU A 60 23.38 24.44 19.74
N GLN A 61 22.96 23.60 18.81
CA GLN A 61 23.19 22.16 18.91
C GLN A 61 24.53 21.84 18.23
N GLU A 62 25.44 21.17 18.94
CA GLU A 62 26.67 20.65 18.34
C GLU A 62 26.39 19.39 17.50
N LEU A 63 25.75 19.62 16.35
CA LEU A 63 25.40 18.58 15.40
C LEU A 63 26.58 18.22 14.51
N PHE A 64 26.66 16.94 14.20
CA PHE A 64 27.53 16.47 13.15
C PHE A 64 26.79 16.64 11.82
N ILE A 65 27.27 17.56 10.98
CA ILE A 65 26.79 17.78 9.62
C ILE A 65 28.02 17.78 8.72
N GLU A 66 27.98 16.98 7.66
CA GLU A 66 29.13 16.75 6.78
C GLU A 66 28.67 16.75 5.33
N ASN A 67 29.31 17.55 4.48
CA ASN A 67 29.20 17.46 3.03
C ASN A 67 29.76 16.12 2.56
N LEU A 68 29.07 15.38 1.69
CA LEU A 68 29.53 14.06 1.23
C LEU A 68 30.81 14.08 0.38
N GLY A 69 31.36 15.26 0.12
CA GLY A 69 32.67 15.46 -0.48
C GLY A 69 32.67 15.28 -1.99
N PRO A 70 33.83 15.46 -2.64
CA PRO A 70 33.95 15.59 -4.09
C PRO A 70 33.76 14.25 -4.84
N SER A 71 33.52 13.16 -4.12
CA SER A 71 33.15 11.87 -4.72
C SER A 71 31.67 11.81 -5.04
N ILE A 72 30.83 12.54 -4.32
CA ILE A 72 29.39 12.63 -4.54
C ILE A 72 29.07 13.98 -5.17
N ASN A 73 29.50 15.05 -4.51
CA ASN A 73 29.18 16.43 -4.88
C ASN A 73 30.20 17.00 -5.89
N THR A 74 29.72 17.83 -6.79
CA THR A 74 30.46 18.49 -7.86
C THR A 74 30.24 20.01 -7.82
N ASP A 75 30.77 20.76 -8.79
CA ASP A 75 30.45 22.20 -8.91
C ASP A 75 29.04 22.46 -9.49
N LYS A 76 28.23 21.40 -9.65
CA LYS A 76 26.84 21.39 -10.15
C LYS A 76 25.90 20.91 -9.03
N GLY A 77 24.62 20.76 -9.37
CA GLY A 77 23.62 20.31 -8.41
C GLY A 77 23.56 18.79 -8.26
N GLU A 78 23.80 18.31 -7.05
CA GLU A 78 23.45 16.99 -6.56
C GLU A 78 22.32 17.06 -5.53
N TYR A 79 21.23 16.36 -5.79
CA TYR A 79 20.04 16.40 -4.95
C TYR A 79 19.23 15.11 -5.10
N LEU A 80 18.04 15.04 -4.49
CA LEU A 80 17.16 13.86 -4.59
C LEU A 80 17.82 12.61 -3.97
N ALA A 81 18.38 12.77 -2.78
CA ALA A 81 19.08 11.70 -2.09
C ALA A 81 18.09 10.63 -1.63
N ARG A 82 18.22 9.39 -2.09
CA ARG A 82 17.44 8.24 -1.62
C ARG A 82 18.36 7.14 -1.12
N ILE A 83 18.32 6.92 0.18
CA ILE A 83 19.09 5.87 0.85
C ILE A 83 18.24 4.58 0.92
N SER A 84 18.85 3.44 0.63
CA SER A 84 18.22 2.13 0.87
C SER A 84 17.95 1.92 2.36
N ALA A 85 16.95 1.10 2.71
CA ALA A 85 16.56 0.87 4.10
C ALA A 85 17.73 0.38 4.97
N ASP A 86 18.61 -0.46 4.41
CA ASP A 86 19.83 -0.97 5.04
C ASP A 86 20.96 0.07 5.17
N GLY A 87 20.80 1.28 4.61
CA GLY A 87 21.79 2.34 4.66
C GLY A 87 23.03 2.16 3.77
N ASN A 88 23.06 1.15 2.88
CA ASN A 88 24.25 0.78 2.12
C ASN A 88 24.29 1.32 0.69
N ARG A 89 23.18 1.79 0.13
CA ARG A 89 23.11 2.30 -1.24
C ARG A 89 22.41 3.65 -1.29
N LEU A 90 23.10 4.65 -1.81
CA LEU A 90 22.60 6.00 -2.00
C LEU A 90 22.37 6.26 -3.49
N TYR A 91 21.12 6.54 -3.86
CA TYR A 91 20.74 7.03 -5.17
C TYR A 91 20.59 8.56 -5.11
N PHE A 92 20.93 9.25 -6.18
CA PHE A 92 20.81 10.70 -6.25
C PHE A 92 20.81 11.19 -7.69
N ASN A 93 20.30 12.40 -7.90
CA ASN A 93 20.34 13.10 -9.17
C ASN A 93 21.64 13.90 -9.27
N SER A 94 22.24 13.90 -10.46
CA SER A 94 23.36 14.79 -10.77
C SER A 94 23.26 15.22 -12.23
N SER A 95 23.43 16.51 -12.48
CA SER A 95 23.47 17.08 -13.82
C SER A 95 24.89 17.03 -14.40
N ASP A 96 25.01 16.68 -15.68
CA ASP A 96 26.24 16.88 -16.49
C ASP A 96 27.53 16.21 -15.98
N GLN A 97 27.43 15.12 -15.21
CA GLN A 97 28.58 14.28 -14.87
C GLN A 97 29.20 13.65 -16.13
N PRO A 98 30.54 13.50 -16.21
CA PRO A 98 31.18 12.77 -17.30
C PRO A 98 30.59 11.36 -17.40
N THR A 99 30.05 10.99 -18.57
CA THR A 99 29.30 9.74 -18.87
C THR A 99 27.79 9.73 -18.58
N GLY A 100 27.20 10.87 -18.24
CA GLY A 100 25.74 11.03 -18.25
C GLY A 100 25.13 10.92 -19.66
N LEU A 101 23.83 10.65 -19.72
CA LEU A 101 23.04 10.51 -20.95
C LEU A 101 22.35 11.81 -21.36
N GLY A 102 22.08 12.72 -20.42
CA GLY A 102 21.55 14.06 -20.67
C GLY A 102 20.84 14.61 -19.44
N GLY A 103 20.55 15.92 -19.46
CA GLY A 103 19.83 16.64 -18.39
C GLY A 103 20.22 16.23 -16.96
N GLU A 104 19.27 15.65 -16.22
CA GLU A 104 19.45 15.18 -14.85
C GLU A 104 19.34 13.66 -14.82
N ASP A 105 20.47 13.01 -14.54
CA ASP A 105 20.56 11.56 -14.50
C ASP A 105 20.49 11.05 -13.06
N VAL A 106 19.98 9.83 -12.91
CA VAL A 106 20.09 9.06 -11.68
C VAL A 106 21.46 8.37 -11.60
N TRP A 107 22.15 8.60 -10.50
CA TRP A 107 23.40 7.95 -10.10
C TRP A 107 23.21 7.17 -8.81
N TYR A 108 24.08 6.19 -8.57
CA TYR A 108 24.14 5.52 -7.28
C TYR A 108 25.57 5.30 -6.79
N SER A 109 25.73 5.31 -5.47
CA SER A 109 26.96 4.97 -4.78
C SER A 109 26.69 3.92 -3.70
N THR A 110 27.70 3.10 -3.41
CA THR A 110 27.65 2.05 -2.38
C THR A 110 28.54 2.44 -1.22
N LYS A 111 28.05 2.26 0.00
CA LYS A 111 28.80 2.48 1.24
C LYS A 111 29.87 1.39 1.37
N ASN A 112 31.12 1.79 1.44
CA ASN A 112 32.24 0.88 1.70
C ASN A 112 32.30 0.52 3.20
N ASN A 113 33.02 -0.55 3.54
CA ASN A 113 33.18 -1.02 4.93
C ASN A 113 33.77 0.02 5.91
N ASN A 114 34.43 1.06 5.40
CA ASN A 114 34.97 2.18 6.18
C ASN A 114 33.98 3.35 6.37
N GLY A 115 32.75 3.22 5.86
CA GLY A 115 31.69 4.24 5.92
C GLY A 115 31.78 5.35 4.87
N THR A 116 32.72 5.28 3.92
CA THR A 116 32.80 6.22 2.80
C THR A 116 31.98 5.72 1.61
N TRP A 117 31.51 6.64 0.79
CA TRP A 117 30.80 6.31 -0.45
C TRP A 117 31.78 5.95 -1.57
N SER A 118 31.43 4.97 -2.41
CA SER A 118 32.17 4.62 -3.61
C SER A 118 31.99 5.68 -4.69
N LYS A 119 32.79 5.60 -5.77
CA LYS A 119 32.58 6.47 -6.94
C LYS A 119 31.16 6.19 -7.51
N PRO A 120 30.37 7.24 -7.82
CA PRO A 120 29.04 7.10 -8.38
C PRO A 120 29.05 6.33 -9.71
N ASN A 121 28.04 5.51 -9.90
CA ASN A 121 27.76 4.79 -11.14
C ASN A 121 26.45 5.32 -11.73
N ASN A 122 26.46 5.63 -13.03
CA ASN A 122 25.24 6.02 -13.74
C ASN A 122 24.29 4.81 -13.83
N MET A 123 22.99 5.02 -13.62
CA MET A 123 21.98 3.95 -13.68
C MET A 123 21.76 3.39 -15.10
N GLY A 124 22.34 4.04 -16.11
CA GLY A 124 22.29 3.61 -17.51
C GLY A 124 20.94 3.87 -18.16
N SER A 125 20.87 3.55 -19.46
CA SER A 125 19.76 3.95 -20.35
C SER A 125 18.42 3.24 -20.10
N VAL A 126 18.34 2.38 -19.07
CA VAL A 126 17.07 1.76 -18.68
C VAL A 126 16.26 2.72 -17.82
N ILE A 127 16.94 3.43 -16.91
CA ILE A 127 16.32 4.45 -16.06
C ILE A 127 16.52 5.83 -16.68
N ASN A 128 17.75 6.16 -17.09
CA ASN A 128 18.08 7.49 -17.59
C ASN A 128 17.76 7.62 -19.08
N THR A 129 17.31 8.81 -19.48
CA THR A 129 17.07 9.22 -20.86
C THR A 129 18.02 10.37 -21.23
N GLU A 130 17.77 11.06 -22.35
CA GLU A 130 18.51 12.29 -22.68
C GLU A 130 17.98 13.52 -21.92
N THR A 131 17.04 13.34 -20.99
CA THR A 131 16.32 14.43 -20.30
C THR A 131 16.46 14.37 -18.77
N HIS A 132 15.37 14.35 -18.00
CA HIS A 132 15.37 14.52 -16.56
C HIS A 132 14.70 13.33 -15.88
N GLU A 133 15.45 12.54 -15.13
CA GLU A 133 14.97 11.35 -14.43
C GLU A 133 15.42 11.33 -12.97
N GLY A 134 14.57 10.80 -12.09
CA GLY A 134 14.84 10.75 -10.64
C GLY A 134 14.20 9.53 -10.00
N ILE A 135 14.92 8.82 -9.13
CA ILE A 135 14.30 7.81 -8.26
C ILE A 135 13.70 8.54 -7.07
N LEU A 136 12.38 8.74 -7.09
CA LEU A 136 11.65 9.45 -6.04
C LEU A 136 11.51 8.64 -4.76
N SER A 137 11.38 7.32 -4.86
CA SER A 137 11.20 6.45 -3.70
C SER A 137 11.58 5.01 -4.01
N LEU A 138 11.90 4.26 -2.96
CA LEU A 138 12.19 2.83 -3.00
C LEU A 138 11.25 2.12 -2.01
N SER A 139 10.82 0.91 -2.35
CA SER A 139 10.24 0.00 -1.37
C SER A 139 11.29 -0.36 -0.31
N SER A 140 10.85 -0.79 0.89
CA SER A 140 11.76 -1.14 1.99
C SER A 140 12.81 -2.19 1.58
N ASP A 141 12.43 -3.15 0.74
CA ASP A 141 13.32 -4.18 0.19
C ASP A 141 14.24 -3.69 -0.94
N GLY A 142 14.07 -2.46 -1.42
CA GLY A 142 14.83 -1.86 -2.52
C GLY A 142 14.58 -2.48 -3.89
N ASN A 143 13.57 -3.33 -4.04
CA ASN A 143 13.27 -4.02 -5.31
C ASN A 143 12.26 -3.30 -6.18
N THR A 144 11.53 -2.31 -5.66
CA THR A 144 10.59 -1.48 -6.43
C THR A 144 10.93 -0.01 -6.23
N ALA A 145 10.88 0.77 -7.31
CA ALA A 145 11.12 2.19 -7.28
C ALA A 145 9.94 2.95 -7.86
N VAL A 146 9.60 4.10 -7.26
CA VAL A 146 8.82 5.15 -7.92
C VAL A 146 9.81 6.09 -8.58
N VAL A 147 9.63 6.31 -9.87
CA VAL A 147 10.55 7.03 -10.75
C VAL A 147 9.82 8.23 -11.33
N PHE A 148 10.49 9.38 -11.34
CA PHE A 148 10.12 10.54 -12.13
C PHE A 148 10.90 10.50 -13.45
N GLY A 149 10.25 10.82 -14.56
CA GLY A 149 10.97 10.96 -15.82
C GLY A 149 10.08 11.42 -16.97
N ASN A 150 10.70 11.83 -18.07
CA ASN A 150 10.00 12.20 -19.30
C ASN A 150 9.87 11.03 -20.27
N TYR A 151 9.52 9.86 -19.77
CA TYR A 151 9.28 8.68 -20.62
C TYR A 151 8.09 8.89 -21.58
N GLU A 152 8.06 8.11 -22.65
CA GLU A 152 6.92 8.12 -23.57
C GLU A 152 5.61 7.75 -22.86
N GLY A 153 4.48 8.30 -23.34
CA GLY A 153 3.16 8.05 -22.75
C GLY A 153 2.96 8.69 -21.39
N LYS A 154 3.03 10.02 -21.34
CA LYS A 154 2.80 10.84 -20.15
C LYS A 154 1.44 11.55 -20.16
N PHE A 155 0.97 11.94 -18.99
CA PHE A 155 -0.23 12.75 -18.76
C PHE A 155 0.06 14.25 -18.73
N GLY A 156 1.14 14.65 -18.06
CA GLY A 156 1.43 16.05 -17.76
C GLY A 156 2.91 16.45 -17.90
N GLY A 157 3.25 17.53 -17.20
CA GLY A 157 4.61 18.08 -17.14
C GLY A 157 5.53 17.33 -16.17
N GLY A 158 4.96 16.47 -15.33
CA GLY A 158 5.67 15.55 -14.46
C GLY A 158 4.74 14.43 -14.03
N ASP A 159 5.24 13.20 -14.15
CA ASP A 159 4.47 11.97 -14.00
C ASP A 159 5.27 10.99 -13.14
N PHE A 160 4.56 10.14 -12.41
CA PHE A 160 5.11 9.00 -11.71
C PHE A 160 5.10 7.75 -12.57
N PHE A 161 6.21 7.05 -12.52
CA PHE A 161 6.44 5.74 -13.12
C PHE A 161 6.87 4.78 -12.03
N TYR A 162 6.74 3.49 -12.28
CA TYR A 162 7.27 2.44 -11.41
C TYR A 162 8.25 1.56 -12.17
N SER A 163 9.29 1.10 -11.48
CA SER A 163 10.28 0.16 -12.00
C SER A 163 10.56 -0.89 -10.92
N ALA A 164 10.93 -2.10 -11.34
CA ALA A 164 11.29 -3.19 -10.44
C ALA A 164 12.69 -3.70 -10.75
N LYS A 165 13.33 -4.25 -9.73
CA LYS A 165 14.66 -4.83 -9.82
C LYS A 165 14.54 -6.35 -10.00
N VAL A 166 15.09 -6.85 -11.10
CA VAL A 166 15.16 -8.28 -11.42
C VAL A 166 16.63 -8.70 -11.42
N GLY A 167 17.04 -9.43 -10.38
CA GLY A 167 18.45 -9.61 -10.06
C GLY A 167 19.10 -8.26 -9.75
N ASP A 168 20.15 -7.89 -10.48
CA ASP A 168 20.83 -6.59 -10.33
C ASP A 168 20.36 -5.51 -11.31
N LYS A 169 19.37 -5.80 -12.16
CA LYS A 169 18.94 -4.89 -13.24
C LYS A 169 17.54 -4.36 -12.97
N TRP A 170 17.36 -3.06 -13.19
CA TRP A 170 16.04 -2.44 -13.17
C TRP A 170 15.29 -2.73 -14.46
N THR A 171 13.95 -2.78 -14.39
CA THR A 171 13.07 -2.83 -15.55
C THR A 171 12.85 -1.43 -16.11
N THR A 172 12.42 -1.34 -17.37
CA THR A 172 12.04 -0.06 -17.96
C THR A 172 10.84 0.53 -17.20
N PRO A 173 10.91 1.81 -16.78
CA PRO A 173 9.83 2.47 -16.05
C PRO A 173 8.48 2.44 -16.78
N CYS A 174 7.43 2.12 -16.04
CA CYS A 174 6.06 2.02 -16.52
C CYS A 174 5.19 3.10 -15.86
N ASN A 175 4.31 3.77 -16.61
CA ASN A 175 3.50 4.87 -16.06
C ASN A 175 2.52 4.34 -14.99
N MET A 176 2.40 5.03 -13.85
CA MET A 176 1.52 4.60 -12.73
C MET A 176 0.01 4.80 -12.99
N GLY A 177 -0.37 5.40 -14.12
CA GLY A 177 -1.76 5.56 -14.55
C GLY A 177 -2.45 6.83 -14.04
N GLY A 178 -3.62 7.13 -14.61
CA GLY A 178 -4.34 8.39 -14.42
C GLY A 178 -5.08 8.54 -13.08
N ASP A 179 -5.15 7.47 -12.27
CA ASP A 179 -5.67 7.57 -10.90
C ASP A 179 -4.69 8.33 -9.99
N VAL A 180 -3.39 8.27 -10.28
CA VAL A 180 -2.34 9.00 -9.55
C VAL A 180 -1.88 10.21 -10.33
N ASN A 181 -1.50 10.04 -11.61
CA ASN A 181 -0.96 11.11 -12.45
C ASN A 181 -2.06 12.04 -12.96
N SER A 182 -1.81 13.35 -12.88
CA SER A 182 -2.68 14.39 -13.41
C SER A 182 -2.15 14.94 -14.74
N LYS A 183 -2.91 15.86 -15.36
CA LYS A 183 -2.44 16.59 -16.54
C LYS A 183 -1.43 17.71 -16.20
N ASN A 184 -1.22 17.95 -14.92
CA ASN A 184 -0.37 19.02 -14.41
C ASN A 184 0.97 18.45 -13.95
N TRP A 185 1.70 19.19 -13.11
CA TRP A 185 2.94 18.71 -12.54
C TRP A 185 2.64 17.88 -11.29
N ASP A 186 3.02 16.60 -11.31
CA ASP A 186 3.12 15.75 -10.14
C ASP A 186 4.59 15.29 -9.97
N SER A 187 5.13 15.35 -8.75
CA SER A 187 6.52 14.98 -8.47
C SER A 187 6.76 14.67 -6.98
N MET A 188 8.02 14.43 -6.61
CA MET A 188 8.49 14.35 -5.21
C MET A 188 7.72 13.33 -4.37
N ALA A 189 7.46 12.16 -4.94
CA ALA A 189 6.71 11.11 -4.28
C ALA A 189 7.55 10.30 -3.29
N ASN A 190 6.88 9.73 -2.29
CA ASN A 190 7.43 8.81 -1.32
C ASN A 190 6.41 7.72 -0.97
N LEU A 191 6.88 6.48 -0.95
CA LEU A 191 6.11 5.31 -0.58
C LEU A 191 6.12 5.08 0.93
N SER A 192 4.99 4.63 1.46
CA SER A 192 4.95 4.02 2.79
C SER A 192 5.76 2.72 2.83
N PRO A 193 6.21 2.29 4.03
CA PRO A 193 7.00 1.07 4.17
C PRO A 193 6.33 -0.21 3.65
N ASP A 194 4.99 -0.24 3.63
CA ASP A 194 4.19 -1.34 3.08
C ASP A 194 3.92 -1.23 1.57
N GLY A 195 4.36 -0.14 0.92
CA GLY A 195 4.14 0.15 -0.50
C GLY A 195 2.70 0.53 -0.89
N LYS A 196 1.75 0.60 0.05
CA LYS A 196 0.33 0.80 -0.27
C LYS A 196 -0.14 2.24 -0.17
N THR A 197 0.69 3.15 0.29
CA THR A 197 0.39 4.58 0.35
C THR A 197 1.47 5.34 -0.39
N LEU A 198 1.04 6.25 -1.25
CA LEU A 198 1.91 7.20 -1.94
C LEU A 198 1.58 8.60 -1.41
N ILE A 199 2.59 9.25 -0.83
CA ILE A 199 2.54 10.68 -0.50
C ILE A 199 3.37 11.40 -1.55
N PHE A 200 2.86 12.47 -2.14
CA PHE A 200 3.54 13.16 -3.24
C PHE A 200 3.15 14.63 -3.33
N VAL A 201 3.82 15.36 -4.21
CA VAL A 201 3.61 16.80 -4.39
C VAL A 201 2.94 17.06 -5.73
N GLY A 202 1.93 17.93 -5.73
CA GLY A 202 1.29 18.44 -6.93
C GLY A 202 0.82 19.88 -6.75
N TYR A 203 0.37 20.53 -7.82
CA TYR A 203 -0.26 21.84 -7.68
C TYR A 203 -1.55 21.77 -6.85
N LYS A 204 -1.85 22.83 -6.10
CA LYS A 204 -3.05 22.88 -5.22
C LYS A 204 -4.34 22.60 -5.98
N ASP A 205 -4.48 23.17 -7.19
CA ASP A 205 -5.51 22.78 -8.13
C ASP A 205 -4.95 21.80 -9.19
N ARG A 206 -5.07 20.51 -8.88
CA ARG A 206 -4.65 19.43 -9.79
C ARG A 206 -5.51 19.30 -11.06
N LYS A 207 -6.68 19.96 -11.14
CA LYS A 207 -7.65 19.76 -12.24
C LYS A 207 -7.64 20.88 -13.28
N THR A 208 -7.51 22.13 -12.86
CA THR A 208 -7.80 23.27 -13.75
C THR A 208 -6.64 24.24 -13.99
N SER A 209 -5.48 24.04 -13.35
CA SER A 209 -4.41 25.03 -13.34
C SER A 209 -3.87 25.42 -14.73
N GLU A 210 -4.46 26.47 -15.31
CA GLU A 210 -3.79 27.41 -16.21
C GLU A 210 -2.95 28.35 -15.33
N GLU A 211 -1.61 28.20 -15.35
CA GLU A 211 -0.50 29.12 -14.96
C GLU A 211 -0.60 30.05 -13.71
N ALA A 212 -1.72 30.20 -13.02
CA ALA A 212 -1.98 31.34 -12.15
C ALA A 212 -1.60 31.14 -10.66
N ASP A 213 -1.35 29.92 -10.21
CA ASP A 213 -0.83 29.65 -8.85
C ASP A 213 0.03 28.38 -8.83
N TYR A 214 1.33 28.51 -9.12
CA TYR A 214 2.34 27.43 -9.13
C TYR A 214 2.66 26.83 -7.75
N LYS A 215 1.88 27.14 -6.72
CA LYS A 215 2.10 26.63 -5.38
C LYS A 215 1.72 25.16 -5.28
N THR A 216 2.42 24.45 -4.42
CA THR A 216 2.30 23.00 -4.28
C THR A 216 1.74 22.61 -2.93
N ASP A 217 0.96 21.54 -2.92
CA ASP A 217 0.50 20.86 -1.70
C ASP A 217 1.04 19.42 -1.71
N ILE A 218 1.17 18.85 -0.52
CA ILE A 218 1.37 17.42 -0.35
C ILE A 218 0.01 16.72 -0.44
N PHE A 219 -0.07 15.69 -1.28
CA PHE A 219 -1.21 14.82 -1.49
C PHE A 219 -0.90 13.40 -1.01
N ILE A 220 -1.96 12.66 -0.68
CA ILE A 220 -1.92 11.26 -0.28
C ILE A 220 -2.91 10.44 -1.12
N THR A 221 -2.50 9.24 -1.52
CA THR A 221 -3.37 8.22 -2.11
C THR A 221 -3.01 6.83 -1.60
N HIS A 222 -4.02 5.97 -1.49
CA HIS A 222 -3.90 4.59 -1.05
C HIS A 222 -4.19 3.62 -2.20
N LEU A 223 -3.51 2.49 -2.19
CA LEU A 223 -3.72 1.38 -3.08
C LEU A 223 -4.73 0.41 -2.45
N GLU A 224 -5.97 0.45 -2.92
CA GLU A 224 -7.09 -0.32 -2.39
C GLU A 224 -7.73 -1.14 -3.50
N ASN A 225 -7.89 -2.45 -3.26
CA ASN A 225 -8.53 -3.38 -4.21
C ASN A 225 -7.93 -3.28 -5.64
N GLY A 226 -6.60 -3.19 -5.72
CA GLY A 226 -5.87 -3.10 -6.98
C GLY A 226 -6.01 -1.77 -7.71
N ARG A 227 -6.47 -0.69 -7.06
CA ARG A 227 -6.52 0.66 -7.65
C ARG A 227 -6.05 1.73 -6.68
N TRP A 228 -5.45 2.77 -7.22
CA TRP A 228 -5.16 3.96 -6.43
C TRP A 228 -6.45 4.75 -6.17
N THR A 229 -6.66 5.18 -4.93
CA THR A 229 -7.73 6.10 -4.58
C THR A 229 -7.49 7.48 -5.21
N THR A 230 -8.54 8.29 -5.34
CA THR A 230 -8.36 9.68 -5.77
C THR A 230 -7.47 10.43 -4.77
N PRO A 231 -6.34 11.04 -5.19
CA PRO A 231 -5.44 11.70 -4.25
C PRO A 231 -6.11 12.89 -3.57
N LYS A 232 -5.86 13.03 -2.26
CA LYS A 232 -6.41 14.09 -1.42
C LYS A 232 -5.27 14.92 -0.81
N PRO A 233 -5.43 16.24 -0.64
CA PRO A 233 -4.47 17.03 0.12
C PRO A 233 -4.33 16.44 1.52
N ILE A 234 -3.11 16.39 2.04
CA ILE A 234 -2.86 16.00 3.43
C ILE A 234 -3.36 17.09 4.40
N SER A 235 -3.33 16.79 5.69
CA SER A 235 -3.80 17.67 6.77
C SER A 235 -3.34 19.13 6.63
N SER A 236 -4.23 20.07 6.91
CA SER A 236 -3.96 21.51 6.83
C SER A 236 -2.99 22.03 7.89
N VAL A 237 -2.52 21.17 8.81
CA VAL A 237 -1.38 21.49 9.70
C VAL A 237 -0.04 21.36 8.98
N ILE A 238 -0.01 20.64 7.85
CA ILE A 238 1.16 20.45 6.97
C ILE A 238 1.03 21.37 5.76
N ASN A 239 -0.07 21.27 5.02
CA ASN A 239 -0.28 22.10 3.83
C ASN A 239 -0.61 23.55 4.24
N THR A 240 0.25 24.48 3.85
CA THR A 240 0.15 25.90 4.16
C THR A 240 -0.42 26.68 2.98
N PRO A 241 -0.62 28.00 3.07
CA PRO A 241 -0.91 28.82 1.89
C PRO A 241 0.26 28.93 0.90
N GLU A 242 1.49 28.57 1.27
CA GLU A 242 2.67 28.56 0.41
C GLU A 242 2.97 27.14 -0.11
N SER A 243 4.22 26.80 -0.44
CA SER A 243 4.57 25.54 -1.08
C SER A 243 5.18 24.55 -0.09
N GLU A 244 4.64 23.33 -0.09
CA GLU A 244 5.23 22.16 0.55
C GLU A 244 5.86 21.25 -0.51
N VAL A 245 7.08 20.75 -0.24
CA VAL A 245 7.88 19.96 -1.18
C VAL A 245 8.64 18.84 -0.47
N TRP A 246 9.08 17.84 -1.24
CA TRP A 246 9.95 16.73 -0.80
C TRP A 246 9.49 15.99 0.47
N PRO A 247 8.26 15.45 0.52
CA PRO A 247 7.82 14.60 1.61
C PRO A 247 8.66 13.31 1.66
N TYR A 248 9.05 12.91 2.86
CA TYR A 248 9.74 11.66 3.16
C TYR A 248 9.17 11.02 4.41
N LEU A 249 8.43 9.92 4.23
CA LEU A 249 7.90 9.08 5.29
C LEU A 249 8.95 8.01 5.63
N THR A 250 9.28 7.90 6.92
CA THR A 250 10.28 6.95 7.40
C THR A 250 9.75 5.52 7.51
N SER A 251 10.66 4.57 7.75
CA SER A 251 10.37 3.14 7.95
C SER A 251 9.40 2.85 9.11
N ASP A 252 9.22 3.77 10.06
CA ASP A 252 8.20 3.67 11.12
C ASP A 252 6.76 3.88 10.62
N GLY A 253 6.60 4.36 9.37
CA GLY A 253 5.32 4.69 8.76
C GLY A 253 4.58 5.86 9.41
N ARG A 254 5.25 6.63 10.28
CA ARG A 254 4.65 7.66 11.14
C ARG A 254 5.37 9.00 11.08
N THR A 255 6.69 9.02 10.97
CA THR A 255 7.47 10.26 10.95
C THR A 255 7.63 10.74 9.51
N LEU A 256 7.17 11.96 9.25
CA LEU A 256 7.22 12.63 7.96
C LEU A 256 8.14 13.84 8.04
N TYR A 257 9.20 13.82 7.24
CA TYR A 257 10.00 15.00 6.95
C TYR A 257 9.52 15.64 5.67
N PHE A 258 9.57 16.96 5.60
CA PHE A 258 9.23 17.71 4.39
C PHE A 258 9.89 19.08 4.45
N SER A 259 9.88 19.79 3.33
CA SER A 259 10.36 21.16 3.27
C SER A 259 9.25 22.11 2.88
N THR A 260 9.24 23.30 3.45
CA THR A 260 8.23 24.32 3.13
C THR A 260 8.80 25.72 3.29
N ASN A 261 8.27 26.65 2.50
CA ASN A 261 8.50 28.09 2.62
C ASN A 261 7.30 28.82 3.27
N GLY A 262 6.30 28.08 3.74
CA GLY A 262 5.08 28.61 4.36
C GLY A 262 5.06 28.60 5.88
N LEU A 263 6.05 27.96 6.52
CA LEU A 263 6.20 27.93 7.97
C LEU A 263 7.39 28.81 8.42
N PRO A 264 7.40 29.30 9.67
CA PRO A 264 8.50 30.11 10.16
C PRO A 264 9.84 29.37 10.12
N GLY A 265 10.79 29.91 9.36
CA GLY A 265 12.10 29.32 9.14
C GLY A 265 13.17 30.38 8.82
N LEU A 266 14.37 29.95 8.48
CA LEU A 266 15.53 30.83 8.29
C LEU A 266 15.74 31.20 6.82
N GLY A 267 15.31 30.33 5.91
CA GLY A 267 15.66 30.34 4.50
C GLY A 267 14.49 30.60 3.56
N GLY A 268 14.55 29.97 2.39
CA GLY A 268 13.42 29.83 1.49
C GLY A 268 12.61 28.61 1.89
N TYR A 269 13.02 27.44 1.41
CA TYR A 269 12.55 26.15 1.92
C TYR A 269 13.42 25.71 3.10
N ASP A 270 12.78 25.44 4.22
CA ASP A 270 13.42 24.89 5.42
C ASP A 270 12.89 23.47 5.70
N LEU A 271 13.69 22.64 6.36
CA LEU A 271 13.31 21.28 6.78
C LEU A 271 12.44 21.30 8.04
N PHE A 272 11.35 20.54 8.01
CA PHE A 272 10.43 20.30 9.12
C PHE A 272 10.18 18.80 9.31
N VAL A 273 9.80 18.43 10.54
CA VAL A 273 9.33 17.08 10.88
C VAL A 273 7.95 17.14 11.52
N THR A 274 7.11 16.17 11.20
CA THR A 274 5.82 15.93 11.86
C THR A 274 5.58 14.43 12.02
N ARG A 275 4.68 14.05 12.94
CA ARG A 275 4.36 12.66 13.25
C ARG A 275 2.87 12.41 13.11
N ARG A 276 2.53 11.29 12.48
CA ARG A 276 1.16 10.79 12.35
C ARG A 276 0.62 10.37 13.71
N ILE A 277 -0.61 10.75 14.03
CA ILE A 277 -1.26 10.46 15.30
C ILE A 277 -2.30 9.36 15.10
N GLY A 278 -2.04 8.19 15.69
CA GLY A 278 -2.87 6.99 15.50
C GLY A 278 -2.62 6.29 14.16
N ASP A 279 -3.56 5.44 13.76
CA ASP A 279 -3.44 4.63 12.54
C ASP A 279 -4.02 5.30 11.29
N GLY A 280 -4.79 6.38 11.45
CA GLY A 280 -5.34 7.17 10.34
C GLY A 280 -4.37 8.23 9.79
N TRP A 281 -4.67 8.76 8.61
CA TRP A 281 -3.81 9.71 7.88
C TRP A 281 -4.21 11.19 8.00
N ASP A 282 -5.31 11.50 8.70
CA ASP A 282 -5.84 12.86 8.81
C ASP A 282 -5.20 13.68 9.96
N ASN A 283 -4.66 12.99 10.97
CA ASN A 283 -4.17 13.60 12.20
C ASN A 283 -2.64 13.56 12.28
N TRP A 284 -2.05 14.74 12.43
CA TRP A 284 -0.60 14.93 12.50
C TRP A 284 -0.27 15.91 13.61
N THR A 285 0.92 15.79 14.20
CA THR A 285 1.44 16.81 15.11
C THR A 285 1.69 18.13 14.36
N THR A 286 1.77 19.25 15.08
CA THR A 286 2.26 20.49 14.47
C THR A 286 3.70 20.30 13.96
N PRO A 287 4.02 20.69 12.72
CA PRO A 287 5.37 20.58 12.19
C PRO A 287 6.39 21.33 13.05
N VAL A 288 7.54 20.71 13.26
CA VAL A 288 8.65 21.26 14.06
C VAL A 288 9.81 21.55 13.12
N ASN A 289 10.31 22.79 13.14
CA ASN A 289 11.50 23.19 12.39
C ASN A 289 12.73 22.44 12.95
N LEU A 290 13.59 21.89 12.07
CA LEU A 290 14.73 21.07 12.49
C LEU A 290 15.83 21.85 13.24
N GLY A 291 15.79 23.18 13.26
CA GLY A 291 16.68 24.00 14.08
C GLY A 291 17.71 24.80 13.27
N LYS A 292 18.22 25.87 13.89
CA LYS A 292 19.18 26.81 13.28
C LYS A 292 20.57 26.23 12.96
N SER A 293 20.88 25.05 13.49
CA SER A 293 22.12 24.35 13.20
C SER A 293 21.99 23.50 11.91
N ILE A 294 20.76 23.19 11.47
CA ILE A 294 20.46 22.40 10.27
C ILE A 294 20.00 23.32 9.15
N ASN A 295 18.96 24.12 9.40
CA ASN A 295 18.41 25.05 8.44
C ASN A 295 19.29 26.30 8.29
N THR A 296 19.43 26.79 7.07
CA THR A 296 20.27 27.93 6.69
C THR A 296 19.42 29.09 6.18
N VAL A 297 20.07 30.14 5.70
CA VAL A 297 19.36 31.28 5.07
C VAL A 297 19.03 31.02 3.59
N LEU A 298 19.49 29.90 3.03
CA LEU A 298 19.23 29.46 1.66
C LEU A 298 18.15 28.38 1.68
N ASP A 299 18.14 27.49 0.68
CA ASP A 299 17.20 26.38 0.65
C ASP A 299 17.84 25.11 1.22
N ASP A 300 17.18 24.51 2.21
CA ASP A 300 17.50 23.22 2.80
C ASP A 300 16.33 22.28 2.53
N ARG A 301 16.54 21.24 1.72
CA ARG A 301 15.45 20.40 1.23
C ARG A 301 15.77 18.91 1.28
N ASP A 302 14.73 18.13 1.04
CA ASP A 302 14.79 16.71 0.66
C ASP A 302 15.65 15.85 1.61
N LEU A 303 15.04 15.44 2.73
CA LEU A 303 15.70 14.62 3.73
C LEU A 303 15.29 13.14 3.59
N THR A 304 16.26 12.23 3.67
CA THR A 304 16.03 10.78 3.71
C THR A 304 16.78 10.12 4.88
N VAL A 305 16.23 9.03 5.43
CA VAL A 305 16.76 8.34 6.62
C VAL A 305 16.68 6.82 6.41
N PRO A 306 17.75 6.05 6.58
CA PRO A 306 17.67 4.59 6.54
C PRO A 306 16.85 4.06 7.73
N ALA A 307 16.55 2.75 7.73
CA ALA A 307 15.74 2.11 8.78
C ALA A 307 16.34 2.26 10.19
N SER A 308 17.66 2.49 10.29
CA SER A 308 18.33 2.78 11.57
C SER A 308 17.93 4.12 12.20
N GLY A 309 17.24 5.00 11.46
CA GLY A 309 16.65 6.23 11.99
C GLY A 309 17.64 7.31 12.45
N THR A 310 18.95 7.07 12.36
CA THR A 310 19.96 7.87 13.08
C THR A 310 20.68 8.87 12.21
N VAL A 311 21.04 8.46 10.99
CA VAL A 311 21.78 9.31 10.04
C VAL A 311 20.83 9.76 8.96
N ALA A 312 20.64 11.07 8.81
CA ALA A 312 19.88 11.63 7.71
C ALA A 312 20.82 12.08 6.58
N TYR A 313 20.35 11.97 5.35
CA TYR A 313 20.94 12.61 4.18
C TYR A 313 19.98 13.69 3.71
N PHE A 314 20.48 14.85 3.35
CA PHE A 314 19.65 15.97 2.92
C PHE A 314 20.38 16.84 1.90
N ASN A 315 19.62 17.62 1.15
CA ASN A 315 20.16 18.57 0.20
C ASN A 315 20.23 19.97 0.82
N ARG A 316 21.25 20.72 0.44
CA ARG A 316 21.40 22.13 0.81
C ARG A 316 21.93 22.91 -0.37
N GLU A 317 21.36 24.08 -0.60
CA GLU A 317 21.90 25.06 -1.54
C GLU A 317 23.19 25.67 -0.97
N THR A 318 24.29 25.65 -1.74
CA THR A 318 25.59 26.15 -1.35
C THR A 318 26.14 27.16 -2.37
N THR A 319 26.98 28.08 -1.88
CA THR A 319 27.57 29.14 -2.72
C THR A 319 28.86 28.73 -3.42
N GLY A 320 29.34 27.50 -3.19
CA GLY A 320 30.68 27.04 -3.63
C GLY A 320 31.84 27.62 -2.82
N GLU A 321 31.54 28.37 -1.75
CA GLU A 321 32.52 28.84 -0.76
C GLU A 321 32.28 28.09 0.57
N GLY A 322 33.34 27.83 1.33
CA GLY A 322 33.23 27.15 2.63
C GLY A 322 33.13 25.63 2.49
N ASP A 323 32.03 25.04 2.98
CA ASP A 323 31.80 23.60 3.08
C ASP A 323 30.95 23.01 1.93
N GLY A 324 30.72 23.79 0.87
CA GLY A 324 29.98 23.38 -0.33
C GLY A 324 30.79 23.53 -1.62
N PHE A 325 30.39 22.79 -2.65
CA PHE A 325 30.98 22.81 -3.98
C PHE A 325 30.21 23.70 -4.98
N GLY A 326 28.98 24.07 -4.65
CA GLY A 326 28.14 25.01 -5.38
C GLY A 326 26.81 24.40 -5.83
N GLY A 327 25.79 25.23 -6.05
CA GLY A 327 24.46 24.72 -6.43
C GLY A 327 23.83 23.95 -5.27
N GLN A 328 23.37 22.73 -5.52
CA GLN A 328 22.82 21.87 -4.48
C GLN A 328 23.84 20.78 -4.14
N ASP A 329 24.15 20.64 -2.85
CA ASP A 329 25.06 19.60 -2.37
C ASP A 329 24.31 18.64 -1.45
N ILE A 330 24.69 17.37 -1.48
CA ILE A 330 24.21 16.37 -0.54
C ILE A 330 25.08 16.37 0.71
N PHE A 331 24.44 16.58 1.85
CA PHE A 331 25.01 16.48 3.17
C PHE A 331 24.48 15.25 3.89
N ARG A 332 25.19 14.82 4.93
CA ARG A 332 24.67 13.91 5.95
C ARG A 332 24.76 14.53 7.32
N MET A 333 23.86 14.13 8.20
CA MET A 333 23.90 14.50 9.60
C MET A 333 23.47 13.36 10.52
N ILE A 334 23.88 13.47 11.77
CA ILE A 334 23.26 12.70 12.85
C ILE A 334 22.01 13.45 13.29
N LEU A 335 20.87 12.77 13.24
CA LEU A 335 19.61 13.33 13.73
C LEU A 335 19.64 13.49 15.26
N PRO A 336 19.22 14.67 15.77
CA PRO A 336 18.94 14.85 17.19
C PRO A 336 17.91 13.81 17.67
N PRO A 337 18.06 13.22 18.86
CA PRO A 337 17.14 12.18 19.36
C PRO A 337 15.65 12.57 19.27
N GLU A 338 15.32 13.83 19.57
CA GLU A 338 13.96 14.37 19.51
C GLU A 338 13.36 14.46 18.10
N MET A 339 14.22 14.46 17.08
CA MET A 339 13.82 14.51 15.67
C MET A 339 13.82 13.13 15.02
N ARG A 340 14.35 12.09 15.67
CA ARG A 340 14.41 10.74 15.08
C ARG A 340 13.02 10.12 14.89
N PRO A 341 12.88 9.24 13.88
CA PRO A 341 11.72 8.36 13.80
C PRO A 341 11.71 7.37 14.96
N ASP A 342 10.55 6.74 15.17
CA ASP A 342 10.46 5.63 16.11
C ASP A 342 11.33 4.46 15.58
N PRO A 343 12.02 3.72 16.46
CA PRO A 343 12.86 2.61 16.03
C PRO A 343 12.02 1.50 15.37
N VAL A 344 12.64 0.77 14.44
CA VAL A 344 12.06 -0.39 13.77
C VAL A 344 13.02 -1.58 13.83
N VAL A 345 12.48 -2.78 13.62
CA VAL A 345 13.27 -3.99 13.41
C VAL A 345 13.34 -4.29 11.92
N THR A 346 14.55 -4.47 11.39
CA THR A 346 14.76 -5.00 10.04
C THR A 346 14.91 -6.50 10.12
N ILE A 347 14.03 -7.24 9.46
CA ILE A 347 14.13 -8.69 9.28
C ILE A 347 14.60 -8.93 7.86
N TYR A 348 15.65 -9.72 7.71
CA TYR A 348 16.23 -10.02 6.41
C TYR A 348 16.78 -11.44 6.37
N GLY A 349 16.93 -11.99 5.18
CA GLY A 349 17.49 -13.32 5.01
C GLY A 349 17.27 -13.83 3.60
N ASN A 350 17.54 -15.10 3.39
CA ASN A 350 17.28 -15.78 2.13
C ASN A 350 16.11 -16.77 2.28
N ILE A 351 15.31 -16.90 1.23
CA ILE A 351 14.32 -17.97 1.09
C ILE A 351 14.90 -19.07 0.20
N THR A 352 14.98 -20.27 0.75
CA THR A 352 15.40 -21.49 0.06
C THR A 352 14.28 -22.53 0.03
N ASN A 353 14.43 -23.56 -0.80
CA ASN A 353 13.69 -24.80 -0.65
C ASN A 353 14.41 -25.78 0.30
N GLN A 354 13.84 -26.97 0.50
CA GLN A 354 14.44 -28.05 1.29
C GLN A 354 15.80 -28.58 0.77
N ASP A 355 16.18 -28.23 -0.47
CA ASP A 355 17.44 -28.61 -1.12
C ASP A 355 18.45 -27.45 -1.17
N ASP A 356 18.25 -26.41 -0.35
CA ASP A 356 19.05 -25.17 -0.28
C ASP A 356 19.09 -24.35 -1.59
N SER A 357 18.16 -24.61 -2.52
CA SER A 357 18.02 -23.80 -3.73
C SER A 357 17.24 -22.53 -3.44
N LEU A 358 17.74 -21.39 -3.90
CA LEU A 358 17.11 -20.08 -3.73
C LEU A 358 15.80 -20.00 -4.51
N ILE A 359 14.74 -19.51 -3.87
CA ILE A 359 13.41 -19.39 -4.48
C ILE A 359 12.79 -18.02 -4.23
N ALA A 360 11.99 -17.57 -5.21
CA ALA A 360 11.05 -16.48 -5.00
C ALA A 360 9.90 -16.98 -4.12
N ALA A 361 9.53 -16.22 -3.10
CA ALA A 361 8.35 -16.46 -2.29
C ALA A 361 7.78 -15.13 -1.79
N THR A 362 6.49 -15.13 -1.48
CA THR A 362 5.81 -13.97 -0.92
C THR A 362 5.79 -14.08 0.60
N LEU A 363 6.26 -13.05 1.28
CA LEU A 363 6.18 -12.91 2.73
C LEU A 363 5.00 -12.00 3.07
N PHE A 364 4.16 -12.41 4.01
CA PHE A 364 3.07 -11.61 4.56
C PHE A 364 3.31 -11.39 6.04
N TRP A 365 2.93 -10.23 6.57
CA TRP A 365 2.87 -10.02 8.01
C TRP A 365 1.53 -9.43 8.41
N SER A 366 0.96 -9.97 9.48
CA SER A 366 -0.25 -9.47 10.11
C SER A 366 0.01 -9.12 11.56
N ASP A 367 -0.85 -8.28 12.12
CA ASP A 367 -0.96 -8.12 13.55
C ASP A 367 -1.46 -9.44 14.15
N PHE A 368 -0.65 -10.05 15.04
CA PHE A 368 -0.97 -11.32 15.67
C PHE A 368 -2.14 -11.21 16.68
N ASP A 369 -2.45 -10.01 17.15
CA ASP A 369 -3.55 -9.80 18.11
C ASP A 369 -4.89 -9.57 17.38
N THR A 370 -4.88 -8.87 16.23
CA THR A 370 -6.13 -8.51 15.51
C THR A 370 -6.41 -9.34 14.25
N GLY A 371 -5.39 -9.95 13.66
CA GLY A 371 -5.48 -10.68 12.38
C GLY A 371 -5.41 -9.77 11.16
N GLU A 372 -5.29 -8.45 11.37
CA GLU A 372 -5.17 -7.48 10.29
C GLU A 372 -3.87 -7.70 9.53
N GLN A 373 -3.95 -7.94 8.22
CA GLN A 373 -2.77 -8.01 7.36
C GLN A 373 -2.17 -6.60 7.20
N LEU A 374 -0.96 -6.42 7.73
CA LEU A 374 -0.28 -5.13 7.80
C LEU A 374 0.62 -4.88 6.58
N GLY A 375 1.09 -5.94 5.92
CA GLY A 375 1.88 -5.79 4.71
C GLY A 375 2.36 -7.12 4.15
N TYR A 376 3.11 -7.03 3.07
CA TYR A 376 3.74 -8.16 2.42
C TYR A 376 5.00 -7.67 1.66
N SER A 377 5.87 -8.61 1.29
CA SER A 377 7.05 -8.39 0.46
C SER A 377 7.33 -9.65 -0.36
N THR A 378 8.20 -9.59 -1.37
CA THR A 378 8.63 -10.77 -2.13
C THR A 378 10.13 -10.91 -2.06
N SER A 379 10.62 -12.13 -1.89
CA SER A 379 12.05 -12.38 -2.05
C SER A 379 12.49 -12.21 -3.52
N ASN A 380 13.75 -11.84 -3.72
CA ASN A 380 14.32 -11.74 -5.05
C ASN A 380 14.32 -13.11 -5.74
N ALA A 381 13.85 -13.16 -6.99
CA ALA A 381 13.72 -14.42 -7.71
C ALA A 381 15.05 -15.10 -8.08
N GLN A 382 16.17 -14.39 -8.08
CA GLN A 382 17.49 -14.93 -8.42
C GLN A 382 18.34 -15.20 -7.17
N THR A 383 18.27 -14.31 -6.20
CA THR A 383 19.13 -14.32 -5.01
C THR A 383 18.42 -14.80 -3.75
N GLY A 384 17.09 -14.95 -3.79
CA GLY A 384 16.24 -15.39 -2.67
C GLY A 384 16.22 -14.43 -1.49
N ASP A 385 16.92 -13.30 -1.54
CA ASP A 385 16.99 -12.34 -0.44
C ASP A 385 15.70 -11.55 -0.29
N TYR A 386 15.35 -11.27 0.96
CA TYR A 386 14.22 -10.42 1.32
C TYR A 386 14.60 -9.50 2.48
N LEU A 387 13.87 -8.39 2.59
CA LEU A 387 13.98 -7.46 3.71
C LEU A 387 12.59 -6.90 4.06
N ILE A 388 12.28 -6.87 5.35
CA ILE A 388 11.05 -6.30 5.93
C ILE A 388 11.44 -5.37 7.08
N THR A 389 10.78 -4.20 7.18
CA THR A 389 10.93 -3.29 8.31
C THR A 389 9.64 -3.28 9.14
N LEU A 390 9.72 -3.67 10.42
CA LEU A 390 8.56 -3.77 11.33
C LEU A 390 8.69 -2.80 12.52
N PRO A 391 7.70 -1.91 12.73
CA PRO A 391 7.64 -1.07 13.93
C PRO A 391 7.43 -1.87 15.22
N PHE A 392 7.98 -1.39 16.34
CA PHE A 392 7.69 -1.94 17.68
C PHE A 392 6.25 -1.64 18.15
N GLY A 393 5.83 -2.34 19.20
CA GLY A 393 4.54 -2.18 19.88
C GLY A 393 3.48 -3.22 19.50
N ARG A 394 3.84 -4.22 18.68
CA ARG A 394 2.91 -5.24 18.18
C ARG A 394 3.56 -6.63 18.20
N ARG A 395 2.73 -7.68 18.23
CA ARG A 395 3.13 -9.04 17.86
C ARG A 395 2.82 -9.22 16.37
N TYR A 396 3.75 -9.75 15.59
CA TYR A 396 3.59 -9.97 14.16
C TYR A 396 3.52 -11.45 13.85
N LEU A 397 2.64 -11.86 12.94
CA LEU A 397 2.68 -13.20 12.35
C LEU A 397 3.23 -13.11 10.93
N ILE A 398 4.49 -13.51 10.74
CA ILE A 398 5.17 -13.50 9.45
C ILE A 398 4.95 -14.86 8.78
N THR A 399 4.45 -14.89 7.55
CA THR A 399 4.35 -16.12 6.74
C THR A 399 5.04 -15.97 5.41
N ALA A 400 5.88 -16.93 5.08
CA ALA A 400 6.37 -17.14 3.73
C ALA A 400 5.50 -18.19 3.02
N ASN A 401 5.08 -17.86 1.81
CA ASN A 401 4.25 -18.72 0.99
C ASN A 401 4.75 -18.71 -0.46
N GLN A 402 4.79 -19.90 -1.06
CA GLN A 402 5.12 -20.07 -2.47
C GLN A 402 4.35 -21.24 -3.04
N ARG A 403 3.84 -21.07 -4.27
CA ARG A 403 3.08 -22.12 -4.95
C ARG A 403 3.90 -23.40 -5.12
N GLY A 404 3.29 -24.54 -4.80
CA GLY A 404 3.95 -25.84 -4.87
C GLY A 404 4.72 -26.20 -3.60
N TYR A 405 4.77 -25.27 -2.64
CA TYR A 405 5.37 -25.46 -1.33
C TYR A 405 4.31 -25.37 -0.24
N LEU A 406 4.62 -25.98 0.90
CA LEU A 406 3.94 -25.77 2.16
C LEU A 406 4.41 -24.42 2.73
N PHE A 407 3.47 -23.64 3.25
CA PHE A 407 3.76 -22.35 3.86
C PHE A 407 4.55 -22.52 5.15
N GLN A 408 5.25 -21.47 5.56
CA GLN A 408 5.91 -21.39 6.86
C GLN A 408 5.46 -20.11 7.56
N SER A 409 5.18 -20.20 8.86
CA SER A 409 4.73 -19.08 9.69
C SER A 409 5.61 -18.96 10.95
N GLU A 410 5.76 -17.74 11.45
CA GLU A 410 6.42 -17.47 12.73
C GLU A 410 5.80 -16.25 13.39
N MET A 411 5.55 -16.35 14.70
CA MET A 411 5.15 -15.21 15.51
C MET A 411 6.39 -14.51 16.06
N LEU A 412 6.50 -13.21 15.81
CA LEU A 412 7.53 -12.35 16.35
C LEU A 412 6.93 -11.35 17.33
N ASP A 413 7.34 -11.42 18.59
CA ASP A 413 6.89 -10.47 19.61
C ASP A 413 7.80 -9.22 19.61
N LEU A 414 7.29 -8.12 19.07
CA LEU A 414 7.95 -6.80 19.06
C LEU A 414 7.24 -5.80 20.00
N LYS A 415 6.55 -6.26 21.06
CA LYS A 415 5.88 -5.36 22.02
C LYS A 415 6.86 -4.41 22.73
N THR A 416 8.10 -4.83 22.93
CA THR A 416 9.14 -4.05 23.60
C THR A 416 10.46 -4.08 22.84
N ILE A 417 11.22 -3.00 22.94
CA ILE A 417 12.58 -2.92 22.40
C ILE A 417 13.51 -3.79 23.26
N VAL A 418 14.35 -4.62 22.62
CA VAL A 418 15.38 -5.43 23.28
C VAL A 418 16.75 -4.78 23.06
N GLU A 419 17.40 -4.27 24.10
CA GLU A 419 18.73 -3.66 23.94
C GLU A 419 19.82 -4.75 23.84
N ASP A 420 20.51 -4.84 22.70
CA ASP A 420 21.72 -5.66 22.57
C ASP A 420 22.98 -4.77 22.73
N SER A 421 23.74 -5.02 23.80
CA SER A 421 24.94 -4.25 24.15
C SER A 421 26.26 -4.81 23.60
N THR A 422 26.22 -5.96 22.93
CA THR A 422 27.43 -6.78 22.69
C THR A 422 28.24 -6.32 21.47
N ALA A 423 27.58 -6.05 20.34
CA ALA A 423 28.22 -5.59 19.10
C ALA A 423 28.91 -4.21 19.22
N PHE A 424 28.35 -3.35 20.07
CA PHE A 424 28.84 -2.02 20.36
C PHE A 424 30.27 -2.02 20.94
N SER A 425 30.56 -2.95 21.85
CA SER A 425 31.84 -3.00 22.57
C SER A 425 33.03 -3.34 21.65
N GLU A 426 32.80 -4.21 20.65
CA GLU A 426 33.81 -4.60 19.67
C GLU A 426 34.11 -3.48 18.66
N LYS A 427 33.05 -2.82 18.15
CA LYS A 427 33.16 -1.72 17.18
C LYS A 427 33.87 -0.51 17.78
N LEU A 428 33.52 -0.13 19.02
CA LEU A 428 34.20 0.93 19.76
C LEU A 428 35.66 0.58 20.08
N GLY A 429 35.96 -0.68 20.40
CA GLY A 429 37.33 -1.17 20.62
C GLY A 429 38.23 -0.97 19.40
N SER A 430 37.71 -1.22 18.20
CA SER A 430 38.46 -1.06 16.95
C SER A 430 38.80 0.40 16.62
N GLU A 431 37.86 1.33 16.83
CA GLU A 431 38.12 2.76 16.61
C GLU A 431 39.00 3.35 17.71
N LEU A 432 38.84 2.92 18.97
CA LEU A 432 39.74 3.33 20.05
C LEU A 432 41.19 2.92 19.78
N PHE A 433 41.41 1.75 19.18
CA PHE A 433 42.74 1.33 18.75
C PHE A 433 43.30 2.23 17.64
N ARG A 434 42.50 2.59 16.64
CA ARG A 434 42.88 3.54 15.57
C ARG A 434 43.23 4.91 16.12
N MET A 435 42.43 5.44 17.05
CA MET A 435 42.69 6.71 17.73
C MET A 435 44.03 6.69 18.49
N LYS A 436 44.30 5.62 19.25
CA LYS A 436 45.57 5.45 19.97
C LYS A 436 46.78 5.44 19.03
N ASN A 437 46.68 4.75 17.90
CA ASN A 437 47.76 4.71 16.91
C ASN A 437 47.99 6.06 16.22
N ALA A 438 46.92 6.80 15.89
CA ALA A 438 47.04 8.12 15.31
C ALA A 438 47.67 9.12 16.30
N LEU A 439 47.24 9.08 17.57
CA LEU A 439 47.83 9.87 18.65
C LEU A 439 49.32 9.56 18.87
N ALA A 440 49.71 8.28 18.82
CA ALA A 440 51.12 7.89 18.92
C ALA A 440 51.96 8.50 17.79
N ARG A 441 51.48 8.44 16.53
CA ARG A 441 52.17 9.09 15.39
C ARG A 441 52.32 10.59 15.55
N ILE A 442 51.29 11.28 16.05
CA ILE A 442 51.37 12.72 16.32
C ILE A 442 52.44 13.01 17.38
N GLN A 443 52.49 12.20 18.44
CA GLN A 443 53.49 12.36 19.50
C GLN A 443 54.90 12.10 18.98
N ASP A 444 55.12 11.02 18.23
CA ASP A 444 56.43 10.70 17.63
C ASP A 444 56.91 11.83 16.71
N SER A 445 56.02 12.35 15.84
CA SER A 445 56.35 13.48 14.97
C SER A 445 56.64 14.77 15.74
N LYS A 446 55.95 14.99 16.87
CA LYS A 446 56.22 16.15 17.73
C LYS A 446 57.59 16.03 18.41
N ASP A 447 57.94 14.85 18.90
CA ASP A 447 59.23 14.60 19.54
C ASP A 447 60.39 14.79 18.53
N GLU A 448 60.21 14.34 17.29
CA GLU A 448 61.17 14.55 16.20
C GLU A 448 61.29 16.03 15.81
N TYR A 449 60.19 16.78 15.83
CA TYR A 449 60.15 18.22 15.58
C TYR A 449 60.95 18.99 16.65
N ASP A 450 60.76 18.63 17.92
CA ASP A 450 61.48 19.23 19.05
C ASP A 450 62.98 18.92 18.99
N ILE A 451 63.38 17.71 18.57
CA ILE A 451 64.78 17.33 18.34
C ILE A 451 65.39 18.16 17.21
N LEU A 452 64.69 18.31 16.08
CA LEU A 452 65.20 19.05 14.93
C LEU A 452 65.43 20.53 15.27
N LEU A 453 64.48 21.16 15.96
CA LEU A 453 64.60 22.55 16.42
C LEU A 453 65.76 22.77 17.39
N ALA A 454 66.11 21.75 18.19
CA ALA A 454 67.21 21.81 19.15
C ALA A 454 68.59 21.55 18.52
N SER A 455 68.66 21.00 17.31
CA SER A 455 69.89 20.42 16.73
C SER A 455 70.95 21.42 16.24
N GLY A 456 70.65 22.71 16.11
CA GLY A 456 71.64 23.76 15.81
C GLY A 456 72.44 23.59 14.51
N SER A 457 71.88 22.90 13.50
CA SER A 457 72.58 22.59 12.23
C SER A 457 72.92 23.83 11.40
N SER A 458 74.03 23.74 10.65
CA SER A 458 74.45 24.74 9.65
C SER A 458 73.80 24.55 8.27
N ASP A 459 73.06 23.46 8.08
CA ASP A 459 72.43 23.07 6.81
C ASP A 459 70.92 23.29 6.87
N LEU A 460 70.53 24.55 6.67
CA LEU A 460 69.14 25.02 6.84
C LEU A 460 68.18 24.47 5.78
N GLU A 461 68.67 24.09 4.61
CA GLU A 461 67.83 23.61 3.49
C GLU A 461 67.35 22.18 3.77
N ASN A 462 68.25 21.28 4.14
CA ASN A 462 67.89 19.90 4.53
C ASN A 462 66.98 19.88 5.77
N GLN A 463 67.21 20.77 6.75
CA GLN A 463 66.31 20.90 7.90
C GLN A 463 64.92 21.40 7.51
N PHE A 464 64.80 22.31 6.53
CA PHE A 464 63.50 22.80 6.08
C PHE A 464 62.70 21.72 5.37
N ASP A 465 63.35 20.89 4.55
CA ASP A 465 62.71 19.76 3.87
C ASP A 465 62.25 18.69 4.88
N GLU A 466 63.08 18.35 5.87
CA GLU A 466 62.71 17.44 6.96
C GLU A 466 61.53 17.98 7.78
N LEU A 467 61.53 19.27 8.13
CA LEU A 467 60.40 19.92 8.83
C LEU A 467 59.12 19.95 7.97
N SER A 468 59.25 20.17 6.66
CA SER A 468 58.13 20.17 5.72
C SER A 468 57.49 18.78 5.64
N ASP A 469 58.29 17.73 5.52
CA ASP A 469 57.80 16.35 5.50
C ASP A 469 57.21 15.91 6.83
N LEU A 470 57.81 16.33 7.95
CA LEU A 470 57.28 16.07 9.29
C LEU A 470 55.93 16.77 9.50
N ASN A 471 55.79 18.01 9.03
CA ASN A 471 54.53 18.75 9.08
C ASN A 471 53.44 18.07 8.23
N LYS A 472 53.78 17.50 7.06
CA LYS A 472 52.85 16.69 6.26
C LYS A 472 52.43 15.43 7.00
N GLN A 473 53.36 14.73 7.65
CA GLN A 473 53.08 13.52 8.43
C GLN A 473 52.16 13.82 9.62
N MET A 474 52.45 14.89 10.38
CA MET A 474 51.63 15.33 11.50
C MET A 474 50.23 15.76 11.05
N SER A 475 50.14 16.49 9.93
CA SER A 475 48.84 16.87 9.34
C SER A 475 48.01 15.65 8.94
N LYS A 476 48.65 14.64 8.33
CA LYS A 476 48.00 13.37 7.99
C LYS A 476 47.54 12.60 9.23
N ALA A 477 48.38 12.49 10.26
CA ALA A 477 48.03 11.79 11.49
C ALA A 477 46.88 12.50 12.25
N GLN A 478 46.84 13.83 12.22
CA GLN A 478 45.72 14.61 12.76
C GLN A 478 44.42 14.36 11.97
N ALA A 479 44.49 14.28 10.64
CA ALA A 479 43.35 13.93 9.80
C ALA A 479 42.84 12.51 10.12
N ASP A 480 43.74 11.53 10.23
CA ASP A 480 43.41 10.15 10.60
C ASP A 480 42.70 10.08 11.97
N LEU A 481 43.17 10.86 12.96
CA LEU A 481 42.58 10.93 14.30
C LEU A 481 41.17 11.53 14.24
N ASN A 482 40.99 12.64 13.54
CA ASN A 482 39.69 13.27 13.37
C ASN A 482 38.70 12.31 12.70
N ASP A 483 39.16 11.57 11.69
CA ASP A 483 38.36 10.55 11.00
C ASP A 483 38.00 9.37 11.89
N ALA A 484 38.92 8.91 12.75
CA ALA A 484 38.64 7.83 13.71
C ALA A 484 37.61 8.27 14.77
N VAL A 485 37.76 9.48 15.32
CA VAL A 485 36.79 10.07 16.24
C VAL A 485 35.42 10.22 15.56
N ARG A 486 35.40 10.68 14.31
CA ARG A 486 34.19 10.82 13.48
C ARG A 486 33.48 9.48 13.32
N ARG A 487 34.20 8.43 12.90
CA ARG A 487 33.62 7.08 12.75
C ARG A 487 33.13 6.51 14.07
N ALA A 488 33.88 6.69 15.15
CA ALA A 488 33.48 6.24 16.47
C ALA A 488 32.18 6.93 16.91
N ARG A 489 32.03 8.24 16.67
CA ARG A 489 30.81 8.99 17.00
C ARG A 489 29.61 8.51 16.18
N ILE A 490 29.75 8.36 14.87
CA ILE A 490 28.68 7.83 14.00
C ILE A 490 28.27 6.43 14.46
N SER A 491 29.25 5.54 14.65
CA SER A 491 29.01 4.18 15.15
C SER A 491 28.29 4.19 16.49
N TRP A 492 28.73 5.01 17.44
CA TRP A 492 28.10 5.13 18.76
C TRP A 492 26.63 5.50 18.64
N LEU A 493 26.29 6.45 17.76
CA LEU A 493 24.92 6.91 17.59
C LEU A 493 24.05 5.90 16.83
N GLU A 494 24.60 5.24 15.81
CA GLU A 494 23.92 4.18 15.06
C GLU A 494 23.58 3.01 15.99
N ASP A 495 24.49 2.61 16.88
CA ASP A 495 24.28 1.49 17.81
C ASP A 495 23.32 1.88 18.95
N ASN A 496 23.24 3.16 19.33
CA ASN A 496 22.38 3.66 20.41
C ASN A 496 20.97 4.10 19.93
N SER A 497 20.54 3.62 18.76
CA SER A 497 19.31 3.99 18.08
C SER A 497 18.09 3.14 18.44
N GLY A 498 18.30 1.99 19.11
CA GLY A 498 17.25 0.99 19.32
C GLY A 498 16.88 0.20 18.06
N TYR A 499 17.56 0.46 16.94
CA TYR A 499 17.46 -0.31 15.71
C TYR A 499 17.95 -1.74 15.92
N GLN A 500 17.24 -2.71 15.36
CA GLN A 500 17.63 -4.10 15.42
C GLN A 500 17.59 -4.72 14.03
N GLU A 501 18.58 -5.57 13.75
CA GLU A 501 18.61 -6.40 12.56
C GLU A 501 18.50 -7.87 12.97
N VAL A 502 17.52 -8.57 12.41
CA VAL A 502 17.28 -9.99 12.65
C VAL A 502 17.46 -10.73 11.35
N ARG A 503 18.54 -11.53 11.26
CA ARG A 503 18.71 -12.45 10.15
C ARG A 503 17.79 -13.66 10.35
N LYS A 504 16.91 -13.93 9.39
CA LYS A 504 16.00 -15.07 9.37
C LYS A 504 16.00 -15.73 8.00
N ASP A 505 16.77 -16.81 7.85
CA ASP A 505 16.69 -17.63 6.64
C ASP A 505 15.45 -18.55 6.75
N ILE A 506 14.67 -18.64 5.67
CA ILE A 506 13.40 -19.38 5.61
C ILE A 506 13.55 -20.50 4.58
N SER A 507 13.19 -21.74 4.94
CA SER A 507 13.25 -22.89 4.03
C SER A 507 11.84 -23.45 3.81
N LEU A 508 11.33 -23.32 2.60
CA LEU A 508 10.02 -23.85 2.22
C LEU A 508 10.13 -25.30 1.76
N THR A 509 9.14 -26.11 2.13
CA THR A 509 9.10 -27.54 1.78
C THR A 509 8.12 -27.78 0.64
N GLU A 510 8.53 -28.45 -0.44
CA GLU A 510 7.60 -28.81 -1.53
C GLU A 510 6.39 -29.62 -1.01
N ALA A 511 5.19 -29.28 -1.48
CA ALA A 511 3.92 -29.90 -1.08
C ALA A 511 3.65 -31.23 -1.81
N ASN A 512 4.66 -32.12 -1.82
CA ASN A 512 4.56 -33.47 -2.39
C ASN A 512 3.94 -34.45 -1.39
N GLU A 513 3.44 -35.59 -1.87
CA GLU A 513 2.91 -36.64 -0.99
C GLU A 513 3.98 -37.07 0.04
N GLY A 514 3.60 -37.07 1.31
CA GLY A 514 4.49 -37.35 2.44
C GLY A 514 5.22 -36.13 3.00
N ALA A 515 5.15 -34.96 2.37
CA ALA A 515 5.71 -33.71 2.90
C ALA A 515 5.04 -33.33 4.23
N ARG A 516 5.82 -32.76 5.15
CA ARG A 516 5.40 -32.39 6.50
C ARG A 516 5.82 -30.96 6.83
N ILE A 517 4.96 -30.22 7.50
CA ILE A 517 5.31 -28.98 8.20
C ILE A 517 4.72 -28.99 9.61
N VAL A 518 5.34 -28.23 10.52
CA VAL A 518 4.76 -27.92 11.83
C VAL A 518 3.87 -26.68 11.67
N LEU A 519 2.66 -26.73 12.23
CA LEU A 519 1.83 -25.54 12.39
C LEU A 519 2.27 -24.83 13.67
N GLU A 520 3.04 -23.77 13.50
CA GLU A 520 3.49 -22.95 14.62
C GLU A 520 2.31 -22.17 15.22
N ASN A 521 2.39 -21.81 16.50
CA ASN A 521 1.35 -21.02 17.19
C ASN A 521 -0.01 -21.72 17.37
N ILE A 522 -0.05 -23.06 17.33
CA ILE A 522 -1.22 -23.83 17.75
C ILE A 522 -1.12 -24.16 19.24
N TYR A 523 -2.01 -23.57 20.04
CA TYR A 523 -2.05 -23.69 21.48
C TYR A 523 -3.35 -24.33 21.98
N PHE A 524 -3.23 -25.07 23.08
CA PHE A 524 -4.36 -25.71 23.75
C PHE A 524 -4.38 -25.35 25.22
N ASP A 525 -5.57 -25.31 25.83
CA ASP A 525 -5.70 -25.24 27.29
C ASP A 525 -4.94 -26.40 27.97
N THR A 526 -4.43 -26.16 29.18
CA THR A 526 -3.61 -27.15 29.90
C THR A 526 -4.38 -28.47 30.08
N GLY A 527 -3.82 -29.58 29.59
CA GLY A 527 -4.44 -30.90 29.66
C GLY A 527 -5.70 -31.07 28.79
N SER A 528 -5.93 -30.18 27.83
CA SER A 528 -7.14 -30.14 27.01
C SER A 528 -6.82 -30.18 25.51
N ALA A 529 -7.87 -30.43 24.73
CA ALA A 529 -7.91 -30.28 23.27
C ALA A 529 -8.61 -28.99 22.81
N ASN A 530 -9.07 -28.14 23.75
CA ASN A 530 -9.65 -26.84 23.42
C ASN A 530 -8.58 -25.92 22.85
N LEU A 531 -8.77 -25.48 21.62
CA LEU A 531 -7.94 -24.46 20.96
C LEU A 531 -8.11 -23.11 21.66
N THR A 532 -7.00 -22.41 21.87
CA THR A 532 -7.05 -21.03 22.36
C THR A 532 -7.39 -20.06 21.22
N ASP A 533 -7.86 -18.86 21.58
CA ASP A 533 -8.11 -17.79 20.60
C ASP A 533 -6.86 -17.42 19.80
N GLU A 534 -5.66 -17.52 20.40
CA GLU A 534 -4.38 -17.25 19.74
C GLU A 534 -4.08 -18.23 18.59
N SER A 535 -4.67 -19.44 18.61
CA SER A 535 -4.49 -20.44 17.56
C SER A 535 -5.30 -20.13 16.30
N GLN A 536 -6.33 -19.28 16.40
CA GLN A 536 -7.26 -19.02 15.30
C GLN A 536 -6.55 -18.42 14.08
N GLN A 537 -5.53 -17.59 14.29
CA GLN A 537 -4.81 -16.97 13.17
C GLN A 537 -4.10 -17.98 12.28
N GLU A 538 -3.39 -18.93 12.88
CA GLU A 538 -2.69 -19.96 12.14
C GLU A 538 -3.68 -20.89 11.42
N LEU A 539 -4.79 -21.22 12.10
CA LEU A 539 -5.83 -22.07 11.53
C LEU A 539 -6.60 -21.38 10.39
N ASP A 540 -6.81 -20.07 10.47
CA ASP A 540 -7.42 -19.28 9.40
C ASP A 540 -6.50 -19.22 8.17
N ARG A 541 -5.18 -19.19 8.36
CA ARG A 541 -4.21 -19.31 7.25
C ARG A 541 -4.23 -20.69 6.62
N LEU A 542 -4.24 -21.74 7.44
CA LEU A 542 -4.40 -23.11 6.94
C LEU A 542 -5.69 -23.24 6.12
N TYR A 543 -6.80 -22.68 6.61
CA TYR A 543 -8.06 -22.62 5.88
C TYR A 543 -7.93 -21.90 4.53
N ASP A 544 -7.35 -20.69 4.50
CA ASP A 544 -7.20 -19.91 3.27
C ASP A 544 -6.41 -20.69 2.21
N ILE A 545 -5.29 -21.29 2.60
CA ILE A 545 -4.43 -22.11 1.73
C ILE A 545 -5.16 -23.37 1.25
N MET A 546 -5.89 -24.05 2.13
CA MET A 546 -6.67 -25.22 1.75
C MET A 546 -7.83 -24.86 0.82
N SER A 547 -8.47 -23.70 1.02
CA SER A 547 -9.60 -23.25 0.19
C SER A 547 -9.17 -22.96 -1.26
N LYS A 548 -7.92 -22.54 -1.45
CA LYS A 548 -7.31 -22.21 -2.74
C LYS A 548 -6.51 -23.37 -3.37
N SER A 549 -6.43 -24.52 -2.70
CA SER A 549 -5.68 -25.69 -3.17
C SER A 549 -6.53 -26.96 -3.25
N THR A 550 -6.03 -27.98 -3.94
CA THR A 550 -6.62 -29.32 -3.98
C THR A 550 -5.97 -30.30 -3.00
N LEU A 551 -5.18 -29.79 -2.05
CA LEU A 551 -4.43 -30.63 -1.11
C LEU A 551 -5.39 -31.47 -0.25
N VAL A 552 -5.02 -32.74 -0.10
CA VAL A 552 -5.57 -33.64 0.92
C VAL A 552 -4.51 -33.82 1.98
N ILE A 553 -4.82 -33.49 3.22
CA ILE A 553 -3.85 -33.46 4.32
C ILE A 553 -4.30 -34.29 5.52
N GLU A 554 -3.32 -34.71 6.31
CA GLU A 554 -3.49 -35.25 7.65
C GLU A 554 -2.96 -34.23 8.65
N ILE A 555 -3.73 -33.94 9.69
CA ILE A 555 -3.31 -33.20 10.86
C ILE A 555 -2.80 -34.21 11.90
N GLY A 556 -1.50 -34.17 12.17
CA GLY A 556 -0.83 -34.99 13.16
C GLY A 556 -0.73 -34.28 14.51
N GLY A 557 -1.28 -34.85 15.57
CA GLY A 557 -1.11 -34.36 16.94
C GLY A 557 0.00 -35.11 17.67
N TYR A 558 0.85 -34.39 18.41
CA TYR A 558 1.96 -34.96 19.17
C TYR A 558 1.99 -34.42 20.61
N THR A 559 2.46 -35.24 21.56
CA THR A 559 2.68 -34.87 22.96
C THR A 559 4.15 -35.04 23.33
N ASP A 560 4.54 -34.53 24.51
CA ASP A 560 5.79 -34.92 25.15
C ASP A 560 5.65 -36.26 25.89
N ASN A 561 6.68 -36.66 26.63
CA ASN A 561 6.72 -37.88 27.43
C ASN A 561 6.07 -37.75 28.83
N ILE A 562 5.29 -36.70 29.10
CA ILE A 562 4.65 -36.47 30.40
C ILE A 562 3.21 -36.99 30.35
N GLY A 563 3.01 -38.22 30.82
CA GLY A 563 1.70 -38.88 30.82
C GLY A 563 1.85 -40.39 30.78
N SER A 564 0.74 -41.10 30.61
CA SER A 564 0.78 -42.49 30.14
C SER A 564 0.65 -42.51 28.61
N ASP A 565 1.21 -43.52 27.95
CA ASP A 565 1.11 -43.71 26.50
C ASP A 565 -0.35 -43.62 26.00
N GLU A 566 -1.28 -44.23 26.76
CA GLU A 566 -2.72 -44.20 26.46
C GLU A 566 -3.30 -42.79 26.55
N SER A 567 -2.99 -42.05 27.63
CA SER A 567 -3.45 -40.67 27.79
C SER A 567 -2.85 -39.72 26.76
N ASN A 568 -1.58 -39.94 26.38
CA ASN A 568 -0.87 -39.15 25.37
C ASN A 568 -1.45 -39.40 23.98
N MET A 569 -1.81 -40.64 23.67
CA MET A 569 -2.49 -41.00 22.42
C MET A 569 -3.89 -40.38 22.34
N GLU A 570 -4.70 -40.48 23.40
CA GLU A 570 -6.03 -39.87 23.44
C GLU A 570 -5.98 -38.35 23.30
N LEU A 571 -5.08 -37.69 24.04
CA LEU A 571 -4.94 -36.23 24.01
C LEU A 571 -4.46 -35.73 22.65
N SER A 572 -3.45 -36.37 22.05
CA SER A 572 -2.97 -35.99 20.73
C SER A 572 -4.02 -36.18 19.63
N GLN A 573 -4.79 -37.27 19.68
CA GLN A 573 -5.91 -37.50 18.75
C GLN A 573 -6.97 -36.41 18.89
N ALA A 574 -7.41 -36.11 20.12
CA ALA A 574 -8.43 -35.09 20.38
C ALA A 574 -7.98 -33.68 19.92
N ARG A 575 -6.69 -33.36 20.07
CA ARG A 575 -6.09 -32.11 19.59
C ARG A 575 -6.09 -32.01 18.07
N ALA A 576 -5.67 -33.08 17.39
CA ALA A 576 -5.72 -33.15 15.94
C ALA A 576 -7.15 -33.00 15.42
N GLU A 577 -8.13 -33.67 16.05
CA GLU A 577 -9.55 -33.56 15.71
C GLU A 577 -10.07 -32.14 15.90
N SER A 578 -9.66 -31.44 16.95
CA SER A 578 -10.08 -30.06 17.21
C SER A 578 -9.62 -29.11 16.10
N VAL A 579 -8.39 -29.27 15.61
CA VAL A 579 -7.86 -28.54 14.45
C VAL A 579 -8.63 -28.87 13.19
N VAL A 580 -8.88 -30.15 12.92
CA VAL A 580 -9.66 -30.59 11.75
C VAL A 580 -11.07 -30.03 11.76
N ASN A 581 -11.75 -30.10 12.90
CA ASN A 581 -13.12 -29.60 13.06
C ASN A 581 -13.19 -28.10 12.80
N TYR A 582 -12.24 -27.31 13.32
CA TYR A 582 -12.18 -25.87 13.07
C TYR A 582 -12.10 -25.54 11.58
N VAL A 583 -11.21 -26.22 10.83
CA VAL A 583 -11.00 -25.97 9.40
C VAL A 583 -12.19 -26.45 8.56
N ILE A 584 -12.84 -27.55 8.96
CA ILE A 584 -14.09 -28.03 8.33
C ILE A 584 -15.24 -27.04 8.56
N GLU A 585 -15.41 -26.52 9.78
CA GLU A 585 -16.45 -25.55 10.12
C GLU A 585 -16.32 -24.24 9.32
N LYS A 586 -15.08 -23.83 9.01
CA LYS A 586 -14.80 -22.69 8.11
C LYS A 586 -15.13 -22.98 6.64
N GLY A 587 -15.21 -24.26 6.24
CA GLY A 587 -15.75 -24.65 4.93
C GLY A 587 -14.89 -25.62 4.11
N ILE A 588 -13.82 -26.20 4.66
CA ILE A 588 -13.08 -27.27 3.95
C ILE A 588 -13.88 -28.57 3.99
N ALA A 589 -13.97 -29.25 2.85
CA ALA A 589 -14.65 -30.53 2.76
C ALA A 589 -13.94 -31.59 3.62
N GLY A 590 -14.69 -32.28 4.49
CA GLY A 590 -14.11 -33.24 5.45
C GLY A 590 -13.40 -34.45 4.82
N ASN A 591 -13.57 -34.70 3.51
CA ASN A 591 -12.80 -35.72 2.79
C ASN A 591 -11.39 -35.25 2.40
N ARG A 592 -11.06 -33.97 2.60
CA ARG A 592 -9.75 -33.38 2.28
C ARG A 592 -8.82 -33.24 3.49
N ILE A 593 -9.32 -33.53 4.69
CA ILE A 593 -8.57 -33.33 5.91
C ILE A 593 -8.91 -34.44 6.90
N SER A 594 -7.89 -35.09 7.47
CA SER A 594 -8.06 -36.14 8.48
C SER A 594 -7.21 -35.86 9.72
N ALA A 595 -7.62 -36.37 10.88
CA ALA A 595 -6.88 -36.22 12.14
C ALA A 595 -6.19 -37.53 12.54
N GLN A 596 -4.94 -37.45 13.01
CA GLN A 596 -4.20 -38.58 13.55
C GLN A 596 -3.40 -38.17 14.79
N GLY A 597 -3.66 -38.82 15.92
CA GLY A 597 -2.85 -38.74 17.13
C GLY A 597 -1.64 -39.67 17.02
N TYR A 598 -0.48 -39.16 17.43
CA TYR A 598 0.77 -39.93 17.50
C TYR A 598 1.27 -40.15 18.92
N GLY A 599 0.65 -39.50 19.92
CA GLY A 599 1.12 -39.51 21.31
C GLY A 599 2.53 -38.94 21.43
N GLU A 600 3.36 -39.58 22.25
CA GLU A 600 4.77 -39.21 22.48
C GLU A 600 5.75 -39.84 21.48
N ASN A 601 5.24 -40.56 20.48
CA ASN A 601 6.06 -41.18 19.44
C ASN A 601 6.63 -40.13 18.49
N ASP A 602 7.78 -40.44 17.88
CA ASP A 602 8.46 -39.55 16.92
C ASP A 602 8.81 -38.16 17.49
N PRO A 603 9.56 -38.09 18.61
CA PRO A 603 9.99 -36.83 19.21
C PRO A 603 10.99 -36.10 18.28
N ARG A 604 10.80 -34.80 18.08
CA ARG A 604 11.74 -33.95 17.32
C ARG A 604 12.87 -33.41 18.18
N ALA A 605 12.70 -33.38 19.50
CA ALA A 605 13.70 -32.93 20.45
C ALA A 605 13.80 -33.83 21.69
N THR A 606 14.86 -33.64 22.48
CA THR A 606 15.06 -34.40 23.73
C THR A 606 13.93 -34.12 24.72
N ASN A 607 13.34 -35.17 25.28
CA ASN A 607 12.36 -35.04 26.35
C ASN A 607 12.99 -34.74 27.72
N GLU A 608 14.33 -34.69 27.80
CA GLU A 608 15.06 -34.43 29.04
C GLU A 608 14.93 -32.97 29.48
N THR A 609 14.81 -32.02 28.53
CA THR A 609 14.72 -30.59 28.81
C THR A 609 13.29 -30.07 28.71
N ALA A 610 12.99 -28.95 29.36
CA ALA A 610 11.67 -28.33 29.28
C ALA A 610 11.39 -27.79 27.88
N GLU A 611 12.43 -27.26 27.24
CA GLU A 611 12.44 -26.74 25.88
C GLU A 611 12.18 -27.85 24.86
N GLY A 612 12.89 -28.97 24.95
CA GLY A 612 12.67 -30.09 24.02
C GLY A 612 11.30 -30.76 24.21
N ARG A 613 10.76 -30.80 25.44
CA ARG A 613 9.36 -31.20 25.65
C ARG A 613 8.37 -30.22 25.00
N GLN A 614 8.65 -28.91 24.99
CA GLN A 614 7.80 -27.93 24.30
C GLN A 614 7.80 -28.17 22.78
N GLU A 615 8.95 -28.44 22.17
CA GLU A 615 9.04 -28.75 20.73
C GLU A 615 8.30 -30.05 20.35
N ASN A 616 8.24 -31.03 21.27
CA ASN A 616 7.50 -32.27 21.04
C ASN A 616 5.98 -32.10 21.13
N ARG A 617 5.49 -31.10 21.88
CA ARG A 617 4.05 -30.73 21.95
C ARG A 617 3.65 -29.89 20.74
N ARG A 618 3.41 -30.55 19.61
CA ARG A 618 3.19 -29.89 18.31
C ARG A 618 2.02 -30.45 17.53
N VAL A 619 1.61 -29.70 16.51
CA VAL A 619 0.68 -30.14 15.46
C VAL A 619 1.42 -30.08 14.12
N GLU A 620 1.34 -31.14 13.33
CA GLU A 620 1.91 -31.20 11.99
C GLU A 620 0.83 -31.29 10.92
N VAL A 621 1.09 -30.71 9.75
CA VAL A 621 0.38 -31.00 8.51
C VAL A 621 1.22 -31.98 7.71
N LYS A 622 0.63 -33.10 7.30
CA LYS A 622 1.22 -34.06 6.37
C LYS A 622 0.38 -34.12 5.10
N VAL A 623 1.02 -33.99 3.94
CA VAL A 623 0.33 -34.12 2.65
C VAL A 623 0.06 -35.59 2.35
N LEU A 624 -1.20 -35.96 2.15
CA LEU A 624 -1.63 -37.32 1.79
C LEU A 624 -1.80 -37.49 0.29
N SER A 625 -2.24 -36.46 -0.42
CA SER A 625 -2.19 -36.42 -1.88
C SER A 625 -2.29 -34.99 -2.38
N SER A 626 -1.61 -34.70 -3.48
CA SER A 626 -1.89 -33.57 -4.34
C SER A 626 -2.80 -34.07 -5.45
N GLY A 627 -4.10 -33.72 -5.42
CA GLY A 627 -5.07 -34.25 -6.40
C GLY A 627 -4.60 -34.09 -7.86
N ASN A 628 -4.62 -35.19 -8.63
CA ASN A 628 -4.23 -35.36 -10.05
C ASN A 628 -3.15 -34.43 -10.64
N GLN A 629 -2.09 -35.05 -11.15
CA GLN A 629 -0.89 -34.45 -11.77
C GLN A 629 -1.10 -33.72 -13.12
N GLU A 630 -2.12 -32.86 -13.22
CA GLU A 630 -2.05 -31.62 -14.01
C GLU A 630 -2.00 -30.39 -13.09
N GLY A 631 -2.11 -30.57 -11.77
CA GLY A 631 -2.34 -29.49 -10.80
C GLY A 631 -1.13 -28.93 -10.06
N THR A 632 -0.02 -29.66 -9.89
CA THR A 632 1.20 -29.06 -9.32
C THR A 632 1.99 -28.24 -10.36
N GLY A 633 1.80 -28.55 -11.65
CA GLY A 633 2.35 -27.81 -12.78
C GLY A 633 1.38 -26.85 -13.51
N GLY A 634 0.05 -26.97 -13.35
CA GLY A 634 -0.88 -26.38 -14.35
C GLY A 634 -2.13 -25.65 -13.88
N LEU A 635 -2.57 -25.69 -12.61
CA LEU A 635 -3.86 -25.07 -12.21
C LEU A 635 -3.79 -24.04 -11.07
N LEU A 636 -2.61 -23.48 -10.89
CA LEU A 636 -2.33 -22.20 -10.25
C LEU A 636 -1.17 -21.52 -11.03
N ALA A 637 -0.94 -21.90 -12.30
CA ALA A 637 0.22 -21.46 -13.11
C ALA A 637 -0.04 -20.21 -13.91
N GLU A 638 -1.27 -20.05 -14.40
CA GLU A 638 -1.75 -18.72 -14.78
C GLU A 638 -2.18 -17.97 -13.53
N GLN A 639 -3.06 -18.52 -12.69
CA GLN A 639 -3.63 -17.76 -11.57
C GLN A 639 -2.75 -17.50 -10.36
N ALA A 640 -1.82 -18.36 -9.94
CA ALA A 640 -0.90 -18.05 -8.83
C ALA A 640 0.48 -17.57 -9.27
N GLN A 641 0.82 -17.73 -10.54
CA GLN A 641 1.84 -16.86 -11.12
C GLN A 641 1.24 -15.48 -11.36
N GLU A 642 -0.03 -15.33 -11.77
CA GLU A 642 -0.79 -14.08 -11.73
C GLU A 642 -1.04 -13.61 -10.30
N GLU A 643 -1.23 -14.45 -9.28
CA GLU A 643 -1.48 -14.00 -7.89
C GLU A 643 -0.18 -13.66 -7.17
N ALA A 644 0.88 -14.48 -7.27
CA ALA A 644 2.21 -14.16 -6.73
C ALA A 644 2.95 -13.10 -7.57
N THR A 645 2.63 -12.97 -8.86
CA THR A 645 2.95 -11.71 -9.56
C THR A 645 2.04 -10.61 -9.03
N SER A 646 0.71 -10.76 -8.96
CA SER A 646 -0.25 -9.71 -8.52
C SER A 646 -0.05 -9.20 -7.11
N GLU A 647 0.58 -9.99 -6.26
CA GLU A 647 0.92 -9.65 -4.88
C GLU A 647 2.40 -9.28 -4.75
N ASN A 648 3.19 -9.20 -5.83
CA ASN A 648 4.40 -8.38 -5.83
C ASN A 648 3.99 -6.92 -6.03
N LEU A 649 4.59 -5.98 -5.27
CA LEU A 649 4.33 -4.55 -5.39
C LEU A 649 4.40 -4.05 -6.85
N TYR A 650 5.31 -4.62 -7.65
CA TYR A 650 5.41 -4.34 -9.08
C TYR A 650 4.12 -4.64 -9.86
N GLU A 651 3.50 -5.81 -9.67
CA GLU A 651 2.28 -6.16 -10.39
C GLU A 651 1.06 -5.48 -9.79
N LEU A 652 1.02 -5.25 -8.47
CA LEU A 652 0.00 -4.41 -7.87
C LEU A 652 -0.02 -3.03 -8.53
N TYR A 653 1.15 -2.43 -8.75
CA TYR A 653 1.25 -1.17 -9.48
C TYR A 653 0.87 -1.31 -10.95
N ARG A 654 1.21 -2.43 -11.59
CA ARG A 654 0.75 -2.72 -12.95
C ARG A 654 -0.78 -2.79 -13.03
N GLN A 655 -1.44 -3.54 -12.15
CA GLN A 655 -2.90 -3.66 -12.11
C GLN A 655 -3.55 -2.31 -11.81
N ALA A 656 -3.01 -1.56 -10.87
CA ALA A 656 -3.49 -0.22 -10.55
C ALA A 656 -3.32 0.76 -11.71
N ALA A 657 -2.18 0.73 -12.41
CA ALA A 657 -1.95 1.55 -13.58
C ALA A 657 -2.91 1.21 -14.73
N LEU A 658 -3.17 -0.09 -14.96
CA LEU A 658 -4.17 -0.55 -15.92
C LEU A 658 -5.57 -0.04 -15.59
N ALA A 659 -5.97 -0.15 -14.32
CA ALA A 659 -7.27 0.26 -13.85
C ALA A 659 -7.46 1.80 -13.89
N GLY A 660 -6.41 2.55 -13.58
CA GLY A 660 -6.39 4.02 -13.68
C GLY A 660 -6.21 4.56 -15.09
N GLY A 661 -5.99 3.68 -16.07
CA GLY A 661 -5.74 4.00 -17.47
C GLY A 661 -4.31 4.45 -17.73
N ILE A 662 -3.68 3.85 -18.73
CA ILE A 662 -2.31 4.16 -19.15
C ILE A 662 -2.35 5.00 -20.44
N PRO A 663 -1.56 6.08 -20.57
CA PRO A 663 -1.53 6.89 -21.79
C PRO A 663 -1.05 6.08 -23.00
N LYS A 664 -1.62 6.37 -24.17
CA LYS A 664 -1.18 5.78 -25.43
C LYS A 664 0.28 6.16 -25.69
N GLY A 665 1.10 5.15 -26.03
CA GLY A 665 2.53 5.31 -26.26
C GLY A 665 3.40 5.08 -25.03
N ALA A 666 2.82 4.80 -23.85
CA ALA A 666 3.63 4.33 -22.73
C ALA A 666 4.24 2.97 -23.05
N VAL A 667 5.46 2.71 -22.57
CA VAL A 667 6.18 1.43 -22.81
C VAL A 667 5.33 0.22 -22.40
N CYS A 668 4.57 0.35 -21.31
CA CYS A 668 3.67 -0.67 -20.81
C CYS A 668 2.29 -0.74 -21.52
N TYR A 669 1.99 0.16 -22.45
CA TYR A 669 0.67 0.30 -23.08
C TYR A 669 0.28 -0.91 -23.98
N GLU A 670 1.23 -1.54 -24.67
CA GLU A 670 0.95 -2.70 -25.53
C GLU A 670 0.90 -4.00 -24.75
N THR A 671 1.76 -4.19 -23.74
CA THR A 671 1.67 -5.32 -22.79
C THR A 671 0.38 -5.28 -21.98
N ALA A 672 -0.12 -4.06 -21.68
CA ALA A 672 -1.41 -3.78 -21.08
C ALA A 672 -2.61 -4.15 -21.97
N ASN A 673 -2.56 -3.75 -23.25
CA ASN A 673 -3.66 -3.96 -24.18
C ASN A 673 -3.66 -5.34 -24.86
N ASN A 674 -2.52 -6.01 -24.99
CA ASN A 674 -2.47 -7.33 -25.65
C ASN A 674 -3.11 -8.45 -24.82
N ASN A 675 -3.20 -8.31 -23.49
CA ASN A 675 -4.01 -9.21 -22.64
C ASN A 675 -5.52 -8.93 -22.75
N ILE A 676 -5.91 -7.74 -23.25
CA ILE A 676 -7.30 -7.42 -23.62
C ILE A 676 -7.59 -7.90 -25.06
N ILE A 677 -6.56 -8.01 -25.91
CA ILE A 677 -6.68 -8.36 -27.33
C ILE A 677 -6.63 -9.89 -27.55
N THR A 678 -5.95 -10.69 -26.73
CA THR A 678 -5.99 -12.17 -26.85
C THR A 678 -7.37 -12.78 -26.56
N THR A 679 -8.21 -12.11 -25.76
CA THR A 679 -9.64 -12.45 -25.59
C THR A 679 -10.54 -11.85 -26.69
N ALA A 680 -10.08 -10.84 -27.43
CA ALA A 680 -10.85 -10.17 -28.48
C ALA A 680 -10.57 -10.68 -29.90
N VAL A 681 -9.37 -11.19 -30.20
CA VAL A 681 -8.96 -11.65 -31.55
C VAL A 681 -9.64 -12.95 -31.97
N SER A 682 -10.19 -13.74 -31.03
CA SER A 682 -11.06 -14.87 -31.36
C SER A 682 -12.47 -14.44 -31.86
N ARG A 683 -12.86 -13.17 -31.71
CA ARG A 683 -14.22 -12.69 -32.03
C ARG A 683 -14.31 -11.78 -33.26
N ASP A 684 -13.18 -11.26 -33.75
CA ASP A 684 -13.18 -10.18 -34.75
C ASP A 684 -13.29 -10.64 -36.22
N ASP A 685 -13.04 -11.92 -36.54
CA ASP A 685 -13.22 -12.44 -37.91
C ASP A 685 -14.70 -12.52 -38.34
N ASN A 686 -15.66 -12.41 -37.40
CA ASN A 686 -17.10 -12.45 -37.70
C ASN A 686 -17.77 -11.07 -37.80
N ARG A 687 -17.06 -9.95 -37.57
CA ARG A 687 -17.66 -8.60 -37.50
C ARG A 687 -17.40 -7.69 -38.70
N ARG A 688 -16.48 -8.04 -39.61
CA ARG A 688 -16.09 -7.17 -40.74
C ARG A 688 -17.16 -6.95 -41.83
N GLU A 689 -18.33 -7.60 -41.77
CA GLU A 689 -19.38 -7.40 -42.79
C GLU A 689 -20.46 -6.36 -42.45
N ARG A 690 -20.49 -5.73 -41.27
CA ARG A 690 -21.58 -4.79 -40.95
C ARG A 690 -21.11 -3.50 -40.29
N ARG A 691 -21.28 -2.40 -41.03
CA ARG A 691 -21.33 -0.97 -40.65
C ARG A 691 -19.99 -0.22 -40.76
N ASN A 692 -19.58 0.15 -41.98
CA ASN A 692 -19.83 1.51 -42.49
C ASN A 692 -21.17 2.13 -42.06
N ILE A 693 -21.13 3.28 -41.36
CA ILE A 693 -22.00 4.47 -41.53
C ILE A 693 -21.95 5.35 -40.26
N VAL A 694 -21.44 6.57 -40.48
CA VAL A 694 -21.73 7.86 -39.80
C VAL A 694 -20.90 8.28 -38.57
N THR A 695 -20.07 9.27 -38.89
CA THR A 695 -19.34 10.25 -38.08
C THR A 695 -20.20 11.43 -37.62
N SER A 696 -19.70 12.12 -36.57
CA SER A 696 -19.85 13.55 -36.21
C SER A 696 -21.17 14.06 -35.63
N SER A 697 -21.16 14.57 -34.39
CA SER A 697 -21.11 16.01 -34.05
C SER A 697 -21.37 16.29 -32.56
N SER A 698 -20.84 17.42 -32.12
CA SER A 698 -20.71 17.99 -30.77
C SER A 698 -22.01 18.43 -30.07
N SER A 699 -22.09 18.35 -28.73
CA SER A 699 -22.63 19.41 -27.85
C SER A 699 -22.39 19.12 -26.35
N THR A 700 -22.56 20.16 -25.54
CA THR A 700 -21.95 20.52 -24.25
C THR A 700 -22.47 19.83 -22.99
N ALA A 701 -21.62 19.79 -21.96
CA ALA A 701 -21.90 19.33 -20.60
C ALA A 701 -22.76 20.34 -19.81
N ALA A 702 -24.06 20.06 -19.68
CA ALA A 702 -24.93 20.57 -18.60
C ALA A 702 -26.28 19.81 -18.48
N ASP A 703 -26.73 19.08 -19.52
CA ASP A 703 -28.07 18.46 -19.54
C ASP A 703 -28.05 16.93 -19.78
N ASN A 704 -27.40 16.13 -18.93
CA ASN A 704 -27.53 14.67 -19.03
C ASN A 704 -27.50 13.98 -17.66
N ALA A 705 -28.51 14.25 -16.84
CA ALA A 705 -28.97 13.29 -15.84
C ALA A 705 -30.29 12.68 -16.34
N PHE A 706 -30.20 11.49 -16.93
CA PHE A 706 -31.32 10.57 -17.24
C PHE A 706 -32.29 10.91 -18.38
N THR A 707 -31.81 11.44 -19.51
CA THR A 707 -32.54 11.42 -20.78
C THR A 707 -31.76 10.62 -21.81
N GLY A 708 -31.87 9.30 -21.75
CA GLY A 708 -31.21 8.41 -22.70
C GLY A 708 -31.37 6.94 -22.31
N SER A 709 -31.47 6.08 -23.31
CA SER A 709 -31.63 4.64 -23.11
C SER A 709 -30.55 4.09 -22.18
N SER A 710 -30.93 3.59 -21.00
CA SER A 710 -29.99 3.04 -20.02
C SER A 710 -30.09 1.52 -19.95
N LEU A 711 -28.93 0.85 -19.88
CA LEU A 711 -28.81 -0.59 -19.66
C LEU A 711 -28.58 -0.85 -18.17
N GLY A 712 -29.44 -1.66 -17.54
CA GLY A 712 -29.30 -2.01 -16.12
C GLY A 712 -29.16 -3.52 -15.93
N PHE A 713 -28.29 -3.94 -15.02
CA PHE A 713 -28.22 -5.32 -14.56
C PHE A 713 -29.10 -5.47 -13.31
N ILE A 714 -30.04 -6.39 -13.33
CA ILE A 714 -30.94 -6.67 -12.21
C ILE A 714 -30.69 -8.10 -11.74
N THR A 715 -30.41 -8.25 -10.45
CA THR A 715 -30.42 -9.53 -9.76
C THR A 715 -31.65 -9.57 -8.85
N HIS A 716 -32.40 -10.68 -8.88
CA HIS A 716 -33.46 -10.91 -7.89
C HIS A 716 -33.22 -12.22 -7.15
N SER A 717 -33.36 -12.18 -5.83
CA SER A 717 -33.54 -13.36 -4.99
C SER A 717 -34.73 -13.13 -4.07
N GLY A 718 -35.69 -14.04 -4.14
CA GLY A 718 -36.90 -14.03 -3.31
C GLY A 718 -37.49 -15.42 -3.22
N LYS A 719 -37.90 -15.81 -2.00
CA LYS A 719 -38.70 -17.01 -1.77
C LYS A 719 -40.10 -16.78 -2.35
N GLY A 720 -40.54 -17.66 -3.25
CA GLY A 720 -41.95 -17.74 -3.62
C GLY A 720 -42.76 -18.13 -2.39
N ALA A 721 -43.87 -17.44 -2.15
CA ALA A 721 -44.86 -17.93 -1.18
C ALA A 721 -45.37 -19.30 -1.65
N HIS A 722 -45.53 -20.24 -0.71
CA HIS A 722 -46.11 -21.58 -0.93
C HIS A 722 -45.23 -22.67 -1.60
N GLY A 723 -43.93 -22.74 -1.27
CA GLY A 723 -43.17 -23.99 -1.40
C GLY A 723 -42.62 -24.32 -2.80
N TYR A 724 -42.51 -23.34 -3.69
CA TYR A 724 -41.84 -23.51 -4.99
C TYR A 724 -40.33 -23.23 -4.93
N PRO A 725 -39.49 -23.82 -5.82
CA PRO A 725 -38.05 -23.64 -5.80
C PRO A 725 -37.62 -22.19 -6.08
N GLU A 726 -36.45 -21.81 -5.56
CA GLU A 726 -35.84 -20.49 -5.77
C GLU A 726 -35.56 -20.24 -7.26
N VAL A 727 -36.17 -19.20 -7.84
CA VAL A 727 -35.79 -18.73 -9.18
C VAL A 727 -34.76 -17.62 -9.01
N SER A 728 -33.49 -18.01 -9.01
CA SER A 728 -32.33 -17.12 -9.05
C SER A 728 -32.04 -16.77 -10.51
N GLY A 729 -32.07 -15.49 -10.87
CA GLY A 729 -31.71 -15.08 -12.22
C GLY A 729 -31.10 -13.69 -12.27
N ALA A 730 -30.14 -13.53 -13.18
CA ALA A 730 -29.58 -12.26 -13.58
C ALA A 730 -30.18 -11.85 -14.93
N GLY A 731 -30.58 -10.59 -15.07
CA GLY A 731 -31.14 -10.08 -16.31
C GLY A 731 -30.73 -8.68 -16.69
N VAL A 732 -30.81 -8.43 -18.00
CA VAL A 732 -30.48 -7.14 -18.63
C VAL A 732 -31.77 -6.39 -18.93
N ALA A 733 -31.92 -5.22 -18.33
CA ALA A 733 -33.08 -4.34 -18.47
C ALA A 733 -32.76 -3.15 -19.39
N PHE A 734 -33.68 -2.82 -20.30
CA PHE A 734 -33.63 -1.62 -21.13
C PHE A 734 -34.64 -0.60 -20.63
N PHE A 735 -34.17 0.61 -20.29
CA PHE A 735 -35.02 1.73 -19.91
C PHE A 735 -34.92 2.81 -20.97
N ASN A 736 -36.05 3.40 -21.38
CA ASN A 736 -36.06 4.64 -22.16
C ASN A 736 -36.81 5.71 -21.36
N GLY A 737 -36.13 6.83 -21.07
CA GLY A 737 -36.71 7.97 -20.37
C GLY A 737 -37.02 9.10 -21.35
N ASP A 738 -38.22 9.66 -21.27
CA ASP A 738 -38.55 10.89 -22.00
C ASP A 738 -38.20 12.16 -21.19
N GLU A 739 -38.32 13.31 -21.85
CA GLU A 739 -38.01 14.65 -21.32
C GLU A 739 -38.85 15.02 -20.07
N ASN A 740 -39.94 14.28 -19.82
CA ASN A 740 -40.86 14.49 -18.70
C ASN A 740 -40.61 13.52 -17.53
N GLY A 741 -39.57 12.67 -17.62
CA GLY A 741 -39.24 11.68 -16.60
C GLY A 741 -40.12 10.42 -16.64
N GLU A 742 -40.90 10.20 -17.70
CA GLU A 742 -41.62 8.93 -17.89
C GLU A 742 -40.62 7.83 -18.27
N ARG A 743 -40.56 6.76 -17.47
CA ARG A 743 -39.71 5.59 -17.74
C ARG A 743 -40.55 4.50 -18.38
N ASN A 744 -40.24 4.17 -19.63
CA ASN A 744 -40.82 3.02 -20.31
C ASN A 744 -39.81 1.86 -20.34
N PHE A 745 -40.18 0.75 -19.71
CA PHE A 745 -39.38 -0.47 -19.64
C PHE A 745 -39.73 -1.42 -20.80
N TRP A 746 -38.73 -2.01 -21.48
CA TRP A 746 -38.96 -2.81 -22.69
C TRP A 746 -38.46 -4.27 -22.66
N GLY A 747 -38.09 -4.81 -21.49
CA GLY A 747 -37.87 -6.26 -21.31
C GLY A 747 -36.61 -6.64 -20.54
N TYR A 748 -36.60 -7.85 -19.99
CA TYR A 748 -35.45 -8.49 -19.33
C TYR A 748 -35.31 -9.96 -19.75
N PHE A 749 -34.10 -10.53 -19.68
CA PHE A 749 -33.86 -11.96 -19.85
C PHE A 749 -33.41 -12.56 -18.52
N LEU A 750 -33.99 -13.67 -18.05
CA LEU A 750 -33.46 -14.41 -16.89
C LEU A 750 -32.80 -15.70 -17.38
N GLY A 751 -31.62 -16.02 -16.85
CA GLY A 751 -31.04 -17.35 -17.01
C GLY A 751 -32.02 -18.42 -16.50
N GLY A 752 -32.62 -19.17 -17.42
CA GLY A 752 -33.58 -20.26 -17.14
C GLY A 752 -35.03 -20.02 -17.53
N ALA A 753 -35.47 -18.76 -17.74
CA ALA A 753 -36.84 -18.44 -18.14
C ALA A 753 -36.86 -17.29 -19.17
N ILE A 754 -37.60 -17.44 -20.27
CA ILE A 754 -37.78 -16.37 -21.27
C ILE A 754 -39.01 -15.58 -20.86
N GLY A 755 -38.83 -14.33 -20.44
CA GLY A 755 -39.94 -13.45 -20.09
C GLY A 755 -39.77 -12.08 -20.73
N GLY A 756 -40.87 -11.36 -20.87
CA GLY A 756 -40.87 -9.99 -21.40
C GLY A 756 -41.99 -9.22 -20.74
N GLY A 757 -41.71 -7.98 -20.33
CA GLY A 757 -42.69 -7.14 -19.69
C GLY A 757 -42.59 -5.69 -20.10
N ILE A 758 -43.72 -4.99 -19.97
CA ILE A 758 -43.85 -3.55 -20.19
C ILE A 758 -44.20 -2.95 -18.84
N GLU A 759 -43.41 -1.98 -18.40
CA GLU A 759 -43.71 -1.18 -17.22
C GLU A 759 -43.88 0.27 -17.63
N TRP A 760 -45.00 0.86 -17.20
CA TRP A 760 -45.32 2.26 -17.36
C TRP A 760 -45.49 2.88 -15.98
N ASN A 761 -44.64 3.85 -15.66
CA ASN A 761 -44.67 4.57 -14.39
C ASN A 761 -44.72 6.07 -14.63
N LYS A 762 -45.56 6.77 -13.86
CA LYS A 762 -45.67 8.21 -13.87
C LYS A 762 -45.33 8.79 -12.51
N TYR A 763 -44.39 9.73 -12.49
CA TYR A 763 -43.97 10.49 -11.33
C TYR A 763 -44.70 11.83 -11.30
N LYS A 764 -45.11 12.27 -10.11
CA LYS A 764 -45.62 13.63 -9.89
C LYS A 764 -45.06 14.21 -8.59
N ASP A 765 -44.41 15.35 -8.69
CA ASP A 765 -44.07 16.16 -7.53
C ASP A 765 -45.36 16.83 -7.01
N LEU A 766 -45.64 16.67 -5.72
CA LEU A 766 -46.83 17.22 -5.06
C LEU A 766 -46.47 18.35 -4.09
N SER A 767 -45.20 18.78 -4.07
CA SER A 767 -44.72 19.82 -3.14
C SER A 767 -45.44 21.14 -3.30
N GLU A 768 -45.70 21.57 -4.53
CA GLU A 768 -46.46 22.80 -4.82
C GLU A 768 -47.95 22.68 -4.43
N LEU A 769 -48.52 21.49 -4.52
CA LEU A 769 -49.96 21.27 -4.25
C LEU A 769 -50.27 21.07 -2.76
N THR A 770 -49.32 20.53 -2.01
CA THR A 770 -49.55 20.08 -0.62
C THR A 770 -48.79 20.88 0.42
N SER A 771 -47.89 21.78 -0.01
CA SER A 771 -46.95 22.54 0.86
C SER A 771 -46.04 21.65 1.71
N LEU A 772 -46.03 20.35 1.45
CA LEU A 772 -45.21 19.31 2.06
C LEU A 772 -44.35 18.71 0.95
N PRO A 773 -43.08 18.31 1.19
CA PRO A 773 -42.20 17.80 0.14
C PRO A 773 -42.56 16.37 -0.28
N LEU A 774 -43.78 16.18 -0.76
CA LEU A 774 -44.35 14.90 -1.16
C LEU A 774 -44.16 14.66 -2.64
N SER A 775 -43.92 13.41 -3.01
CA SER A 775 -44.05 12.96 -4.39
C SER A 775 -44.91 11.70 -4.48
N PHE A 776 -45.55 11.53 -5.63
CA PHE A 776 -46.42 10.40 -5.89
C PHE A 776 -46.03 9.73 -7.20
N ASP A 777 -45.82 8.43 -7.13
CA ASP A 777 -45.61 7.56 -8.28
C ASP A 777 -46.78 6.63 -8.41
N TYR A 778 -47.23 6.40 -9.64
CA TYR A 778 -48.16 5.33 -9.92
C TYR A 778 -47.84 4.73 -11.28
N GLY A 779 -48.19 3.46 -11.43
CA GLY A 779 -47.87 2.78 -12.67
C GLY A 779 -48.48 1.40 -12.77
N LEU A 780 -48.31 0.86 -13.96
CA LEU A 780 -48.74 -0.46 -14.37
C LEU A 780 -47.52 -1.20 -14.88
N SER A 781 -47.23 -2.37 -14.33
CA SER A 781 -46.35 -3.32 -14.99
C SER A 781 -47.17 -4.48 -15.51
N ALA A 782 -46.79 -5.02 -16.66
CA ALA A 782 -47.38 -6.21 -17.25
C ALA A 782 -46.22 -7.09 -17.72
N TYR A 783 -46.12 -8.32 -17.24
CA TYR A 783 -45.02 -9.21 -17.63
C TYR A 783 -45.52 -10.61 -17.97
N LEU A 784 -44.89 -11.18 -18.99
CA LEU A 784 -45.02 -12.55 -19.44
C LEU A 784 -43.79 -13.33 -18.99
N VAL A 785 -43.99 -14.50 -18.39
CA VAL A 785 -42.90 -15.42 -18.06
C VAL A 785 -43.18 -16.76 -18.72
N PHE A 786 -42.23 -17.29 -19.48
CA PHE A 786 -42.21 -18.65 -19.97
C PHE A 786 -41.12 -19.42 -19.24
N ASN A 787 -41.52 -20.41 -18.45
CA ASN A 787 -40.60 -21.28 -17.74
C ASN A 787 -40.71 -22.72 -18.27
N LYS A 788 -39.56 -23.38 -18.44
CA LYS A 788 -39.46 -24.79 -18.80
C LYS A 788 -38.96 -25.54 -17.59
N GLU A 789 -39.82 -26.36 -17.00
CA GLU A 789 -39.46 -27.20 -15.86
C GLU A 789 -39.28 -28.64 -16.37
N GLU A 790 -38.12 -29.24 -16.15
CA GLU A 790 -37.84 -30.63 -16.50
C GLU A 790 -37.82 -31.48 -15.23
N ASN A 791 -38.83 -32.33 -15.07
CA ASN A 791 -38.96 -33.25 -13.96
C ASN A 791 -38.63 -34.66 -14.42
N THR A 792 -37.74 -35.34 -13.70
CA THR A 792 -37.48 -36.77 -13.93
C THR A 792 -38.53 -37.58 -13.18
N ILE A 793 -39.37 -38.30 -13.91
CA ILE A 793 -40.39 -39.21 -13.37
C ILE A 793 -39.96 -40.66 -13.57
N ASP A 794 -40.09 -41.47 -12.53
CA ASP A 794 -39.88 -42.92 -12.60
C ASP A 794 -41.11 -43.57 -13.25
N THR A 795 -40.91 -44.22 -14.39
CA THR A 795 -41.99 -44.88 -15.14
C THR A 795 -42.24 -46.33 -14.67
N GLY A 796 -41.48 -46.79 -13.67
CA GLY A 796 -41.50 -48.15 -13.17
C GLY A 796 -40.58 -49.08 -13.98
N GLY A 797 -40.00 -50.08 -13.31
CA GLY A 797 -39.09 -51.05 -13.94
C GLY A 797 -37.63 -50.61 -14.10
N GLY A 798 -37.23 -49.52 -13.44
CA GLY A 798 -35.85 -48.99 -13.51
C GLY A 798 -35.60 -48.00 -14.65
N ASN A 799 -36.65 -47.57 -15.36
CA ASN A 799 -36.57 -46.55 -16.40
C ASN A 799 -37.13 -45.22 -15.93
N THR A 800 -36.36 -44.15 -16.11
CA THR A 800 -36.78 -42.77 -15.89
C THR A 800 -37.21 -42.12 -17.21
N ALA A 801 -38.25 -41.30 -17.17
CA ALA A 801 -38.64 -40.42 -18.26
C ALA A 801 -38.56 -38.96 -17.81
N THR A 802 -38.19 -38.06 -18.72
CA THR A 802 -38.18 -36.63 -18.45
C THR A 802 -39.51 -36.02 -18.86
N GLN A 803 -40.30 -35.55 -17.89
CA GLN A 803 -41.48 -34.73 -18.13
C GLN A 803 -41.05 -33.28 -18.26
N THR A 804 -41.39 -32.63 -19.38
CA THR A 804 -41.20 -31.19 -19.56
C THR A 804 -42.52 -30.47 -19.36
N ILE A 805 -42.59 -29.55 -18.40
CA ILE A 805 -43.74 -28.68 -18.16
C ILE A 805 -43.42 -27.27 -18.66
N TYR A 806 -44.31 -26.71 -19.47
CA TYR A 806 -44.21 -25.33 -19.94
C TYR A 806 -45.22 -24.48 -19.18
N ARG A 807 -44.73 -23.53 -18.38
CA ARG A 807 -45.58 -22.59 -17.64
C ARG A 807 -45.55 -21.23 -18.32
N SER A 808 -46.71 -20.65 -18.55
CA SER A 808 -46.85 -19.26 -18.97
C SER A 808 -47.71 -18.46 -18.00
N GLY A 809 -47.26 -17.28 -17.59
CA GLY A 809 -48.02 -16.42 -16.69
C GLY A 809 -48.04 -14.96 -17.13
N ILE A 810 -49.18 -14.29 -16.94
CA ILE A 810 -49.32 -12.83 -17.08
C ILE A 810 -49.54 -12.23 -15.69
N GLY A 811 -48.63 -11.37 -15.26
CA GLY A 811 -48.76 -10.58 -14.04
C GLY A 811 -48.99 -9.11 -14.38
N VAL A 812 -50.03 -8.49 -13.81
CA VAL A 812 -50.30 -7.05 -13.95
C VAL A 812 -50.30 -6.35 -12.59
N PRO A 813 -49.13 -5.95 -12.05
CA PRO A 813 -49.05 -5.09 -10.87
C PRO A 813 -49.53 -3.66 -11.19
N LEU A 814 -50.56 -3.23 -10.47
CA LEU A 814 -50.88 -1.81 -10.29
C LEU A 814 -50.15 -1.33 -9.04
N MET A 815 -49.25 -0.37 -9.21
CA MET A 815 -48.52 0.23 -8.09
C MET A 815 -48.88 1.69 -7.89
N ALA A 816 -49.02 2.10 -6.64
CA ALA A 816 -49.12 3.48 -6.23
C ALA A 816 -48.21 3.70 -5.02
N ARG A 817 -47.35 4.71 -5.06
CA ARG A 817 -46.34 5.00 -4.05
C ARG A 817 -46.32 6.48 -3.73
N VAL A 818 -46.53 6.82 -2.46
CA VAL A 818 -46.36 8.17 -1.93
C VAL A 818 -45.02 8.22 -1.20
N ARG A 819 -44.18 9.19 -1.52
CA ARG A 819 -42.89 9.46 -0.85
C ARG A 819 -42.92 10.81 -0.18
N TYR A 820 -42.28 10.91 0.97
CA TYR A 820 -42.05 12.17 1.67
C TYR A 820 -40.55 12.47 1.64
N ASN A 821 -40.14 13.47 0.87
CA ASN A 821 -38.74 13.78 0.57
C ASN A 821 -38.23 14.86 1.54
N LEU A 822 -37.65 14.43 2.66
CA LEU A 822 -37.08 15.33 3.65
C LEU A 822 -35.59 15.57 3.35
N VAL A 823 -35.15 16.82 3.40
CA VAL A 823 -33.74 17.19 3.32
C VAL A 823 -33.34 17.80 4.65
N VAL A 824 -32.44 17.16 5.38
CA VAL A 824 -31.87 17.67 6.63
C VAL A 824 -30.36 17.81 6.42
N SER A 825 -29.90 19.05 6.30
CA SER A 825 -28.54 19.36 5.82
C SER A 825 -28.26 18.68 4.47
N ASP A 826 -27.19 17.90 4.33
CA ASP A 826 -26.84 17.18 3.10
C ASP A 826 -27.48 15.78 3.00
N ILE A 827 -28.25 15.37 4.01
CA ILE A 827 -28.88 14.05 4.07
C ILE A 827 -30.31 14.14 3.51
N LYS A 828 -30.53 13.45 2.38
CA LYS A 828 -31.86 13.24 1.81
C LYS A 828 -32.48 11.96 2.39
N ILE A 829 -33.62 12.09 3.06
CA ILE A 829 -34.39 11.00 3.64
C ILE A 829 -35.74 10.95 2.93
N SER A 830 -36.04 9.84 2.25
CA SER A 830 -37.29 9.69 1.49
C SER A 830 -38.08 8.45 1.92
N PRO A 831 -38.71 8.45 3.12
CA PRO A 831 -39.67 7.41 3.46
C PRO A 831 -40.78 7.34 2.42
N TYR A 832 -41.22 6.12 2.11
CA TYR A 832 -42.36 5.92 1.22
C TYR A 832 -43.28 4.81 1.69
N ALA A 833 -44.55 4.98 1.37
CA ALA A 833 -45.57 3.94 1.43
C ALA A 833 -45.95 3.58 0.00
N SER A 834 -45.94 2.29 -0.32
CA SER A 834 -46.45 1.78 -1.60
C SER A 834 -47.55 0.76 -1.39
N TYR A 835 -48.57 0.88 -2.22
CA TYR A 835 -49.64 -0.09 -2.38
C TYR A 835 -49.46 -0.78 -3.73
N ASN A 836 -49.45 -2.11 -3.72
CA ASN A 836 -49.36 -2.91 -4.94
C ASN A 836 -50.56 -3.87 -5.00
N TYR A 837 -51.16 -3.95 -6.18
CA TYR A 837 -52.23 -4.88 -6.52
C TYR A 837 -51.74 -5.75 -7.66
N ASN A 838 -51.59 -7.06 -7.44
CA ASN A 838 -51.11 -7.97 -8.49
C ASN A 838 -52.25 -8.87 -8.97
N LEU A 839 -52.57 -8.80 -10.26
CA LEU A 839 -53.41 -9.79 -10.92
C LEU A 839 -52.53 -10.82 -11.63
N PHE A 840 -52.66 -12.09 -11.28
CA PHE A 840 -51.92 -13.19 -11.89
C PHE A 840 -52.85 -14.19 -12.55
N SER A 841 -52.52 -14.57 -13.78
CA SER A 841 -53.10 -15.73 -14.48
C SER A 841 -51.96 -16.68 -14.84
N LEU A 842 -52.06 -17.94 -14.44
CA LEU A 842 -51.15 -19.01 -14.83
C LEU A 842 -51.84 -19.99 -15.78
N LEU A 843 -51.15 -20.34 -16.86
CA LEU A 843 -51.54 -21.38 -17.79
C LEU A 843 -50.44 -22.47 -17.76
N ASP A 844 -50.79 -23.62 -17.20
CA ASP A 844 -49.92 -24.80 -17.20
C ASP A 844 -50.26 -25.65 -18.42
N ILE A 845 -49.30 -25.79 -19.34
CA ILE A 845 -49.43 -26.72 -20.47
C ILE A 845 -48.75 -28.02 -20.03
N GLU A 846 -49.53 -28.88 -19.40
CA GLU A 846 -49.14 -30.27 -19.17
C GLU A 846 -49.45 -31.09 -20.43
N PRO A 847 -48.47 -31.74 -21.06
CA PRO A 847 -48.78 -32.79 -22.02
C PRO A 847 -49.31 -34.00 -21.24
N ASN A 848 -50.62 -34.03 -20.97
CA ASN A 848 -51.26 -35.25 -20.48
C ASN A 848 -51.10 -36.34 -21.54
N THR A 849 -50.23 -37.31 -21.27
CA THR A 849 -50.17 -38.56 -22.04
C THR A 849 -51.19 -39.52 -21.45
N GLU A 850 -52.46 -39.35 -21.80
CA GLU A 850 -53.38 -40.50 -21.79
C GLU A 850 -53.31 -41.15 -23.17
N THR A 851 -52.67 -42.31 -23.24
CA THR A 851 -52.84 -43.23 -24.35
C THR A 851 -54.19 -43.90 -24.20
N ASP A 852 -55.07 -43.72 -25.19
CA ASP A 852 -56.20 -44.64 -25.29
C ASP A 852 -55.66 -46.06 -25.56
N GLY A 853 -56.48 -47.10 -25.30
CA GLY A 853 -56.08 -48.50 -25.49
C GLY A 853 -55.69 -48.90 -26.92
N ASN A 854 -55.64 -47.94 -27.86
CA ASN A 854 -55.20 -48.11 -29.24
C ASN A 854 -53.92 -47.30 -29.58
N GLY A 855 -53.29 -46.62 -28.61
CA GLY A 855 -52.00 -45.97 -28.80
C GLY A 855 -52.06 -44.56 -29.42
N ASN A 856 -53.22 -43.89 -29.44
CA ASN A 856 -53.30 -42.50 -29.86
C ASN A 856 -53.07 -41.56 -28.66
N ILE A 857 -52.22 -40.54 -28.85
CA ILE A 857 -51.92 -39.50 -27.86
C ILE A 857 -52.88 -38.32 -28.09
N THR A 858 -53.66 -37.96 -27.07
CA THR A 858 -54.51 -36.75 -27.11
C THR A 858 -53.98 -35.74 -26.10
N THR A 859 -53.51 -34.57 -26.55
CA THR A 859 -53.06 -33.48 -25.68
C THR A 859 -54.24 -32.64 -25.22
N GLY A 860 -54.50 -32.59 -23.91
CA GLY A 860 -55.47 -31.69 -23.28
C GLY A 860 -54.79 -30.48 -22.64
N MET A 861 -55.42 -29.29 -22.68
CA MET A 861 -55.00 -28.09 -21.94
C MET A 861 -55.56 -28.15 -20.51
N ALA A 862 -54.72 -27.92 -19.49
CA ALA A 862 -55.17 -27.80 -18.09
C ALA A 862 -55.72 -26.40 -17.77
N GLU A 863 -56.61 -26.32 -16.77
CA GLU A 863 -57.37 -25.12 -16.39
C GLU A 863 -56.47 -23.98 -15.86
N ALA A 864 -56.80 -22.74 -16.25
CA ALA A 864 -56.10 -21.53 -15.77
C ALA A 864 -56.51 -21.18 -14.32
N GLN A 865 -55.54 -21.05 -13.42
CA GLN A 865 -55.78 -20.54 -12.05
C GLN A 865 -55.49 -19.03 -11.99
N ASN A 866 -56.42 -18.28 -11.38
CA ASN A 866 -56.32 -16.84 -11.17
C ASN A 866 -56.30 -16.54 -9.67
N TRP A 867 -55.40 -15.67 -9.22
CA TRP A 867 -55.37 -15.20 -7.83
C TRP A 867 -55.09 -13.71 -7.73
N LEU A 868 -55.58 -13.13 -6.63
CA LEU A 868 -55.43 -11.73 -6.28
C LEU A 868 -54.54 -11.59 -5.04
N GLU A 869 -53.44 -10.84 -5.18
CA GLU A 869 -52.55 -10.50 -4.07
C GLU A 869 -52.65 -8.99 -3.73
N LEU A 870 -52.90 -8.69 -2.45
CA LEU A 870 -52.98 -7.32 -1.92
C LEU A 870 -51.84 -7.12 -0.91
N GLY A 871 -51.00 -6.10 -1.11
CA GLY A 871 -49.87 -5.82 -0.22
C GLY A 871 -49.61 -4.34 0.03
N ALA A 872 -49.36 -3.98 1.28
CA ALA A 872 -48.87 -2.67 1.70
C ALA A 872 -47.41 -2.76 2.13
N ARG A 873 -46.56 -1.84 1.67
CA ARG A 873 -45.12 -1.82 1.99
C ARG A 873 -44.68 -0.43 2.41
N ALA A 874 -44.12 -0.31 3.61
CA ALA A 874 -43.42 0.88 4.06
C ALA A 874 -41.90 0.64 3.96
N ARG A 875 -41.15 1.58 3.38
CA ARG A 875 -39.68 1.56 3.40
C ARG A 875 -39.11 2.93 3.72
N PHE A 876 -38.01 2.93 4.46
CA PHE A 876 -37.18 4.09 4.74
C PHE A 876 -35.90 3.95 3.93
N LYS A 877 -35.66 4.86 2.98
CA LYS A 877 -34.42 4.89 2.19
C LYS A 877 -33.58 6.08 2.66
N PHE A 878 -32.42 5.79 3.24
CA PHE A 878 -31.38 6.76 3.58
C PHE A 878 -30.39 6.79 2.42
N ILE A 879 -30.09 7.98 1.87
CA ILE A 879 -29.19 8.10 0.72
C ILE A 879 -27.70 7.92 1.11
N THR A 880 -27.39 7.87 2.41
CA THR A 880 -26.09 7.42 2.94
C THR A 880 -26.32 6.37 4.02
N GLY A 881 -26.31 5.08 3.65
CA GLY A 881 -26.44 3.93 4.56
C GLY A 881 -27.81 3.81 5.24
N GLY A 882 -28.58 2.77 4.92
CA GLY A 882 -29.92 2.60 5.48
C GLY A 882 -30.26 1.18 5.93
N LEU A 883 -30.84 1.08 7.13
CA LEU A 883 -31.50 -0.13 7.64
C LEU A 883 -32.94 -0.20 7.12
N SER A 884 -33.34 -1.32 6.50
CA SER A 884 -34.73 -1.56 6.07
C SER A 884 -35.42 -2.52 7.04
N LEU A 885 -36.52 -2.09 7.67
CA LEU A 885 -37.47 -2.95 8.37
C LEU A 885 -38.70 -3.15 7.48
N GLN A 886 -38.98 -4.40 7.12
CA GLN A 886 -40.16 -4.76 6.34
C GLN A 886 -41.04 -5.72 7.14
N ASN A 887 -42.31 -5.37 7.30
CA ASN A 887 -43.35 -6.31 7.76
C ASN A 887 -44.28 -6.58 6.57
N SER A 888 -44.55 -7.84 6.28
CA SER A 888 -45.56 -8.25 5.29
C SER A 888 -46.51 -9.21 5.98
N ASP A 889 -47.82 -8.94 5.93
CA ASP A 889 -48.87 -9.70 6.62
C ASP A 889 -49.07 -11.15 6.09
N ALA A 890 -48.13 -11.69 5.31
CA ALA A 890 -48.12 -13.07 4.86
C ALA A 890 -46.82 -13.77 5.28
N GLY A 891 -46.75 -14.16 6.56
CA GLY A 891 -45.70 -15.02 7.11
C GLY A 891 -44.63 -14.27 7.94
N THR A 892 -44.64 -14.51 9.24
CA THR A 892 -43.77 -13.88 10.25
C THR A 892 -42.28 -14.07 9.96
N GLY A 893 -41.60 -12.98 9.59
CA GLY A 893 -40.15 -12.87 9.57
C GLY A 893 -39.72 -11.41 9.52
N ILE A 894 -38.89 -10.98 10.48
CA ILE A 894 -38.19 -9.69 10.41
C ILE A 894 -36.98 -9.89 9.51
N MET A 895 -36.98 -9.28 8.33
CA MET A 895 -35.83 -9.33 7.43
C MET A 895 -35.02 -8.04 7.58
N LEU A 896 -33.79 -8.15 8.09
CA LEU A 896 -32.80 -7.07 8.10
C LEU A 896 -32.00 -7.15 6.79
N ARG A 897 -32.13 -6.13 5.93
CA ARG A 897 -31.21 -5.93 4.80
C ARG A 897 -30.38 -4.68 5.08
N ALA A 898 -29.06 -4.87 5.18
CA ALA A 898 -28.08 -3.81 5.02
C ALA A 898 -27.59 -3.84 3.57
N GLY A 899 -27.62 -2.70 2.89
CA GLY A 899 -27.10 -2.57 1.54
C GLY A 899 -26.60 -1.15 1.31
N LEU A 900 -25.37 -1.05 0.80
CA LEU A 900 -24.85 0.19 0.22
C LEU A 900 -25.39 0.29 -1.21
N ALA A 901 -26.00 1.43 -1.54
CA ALA A 901 -26.36 1.77 -2.91
C ALA A 901 -25.42 2.91 -3.33
N PHE A 902 -24.62 2.66 -4.36
CA PHE A 902 -23.84 3.68 -5.07
C PHE A 902 -24.74 4.50 -6.00
#